data_AF-A0A8J7XJZ9-F1
#
_entry.id   AF-A0A8J7XJZ9-F1
#
_cell.length_a   1.000
_cell.length_b   1.000
_cell.length_c   1.000
_cell.angle_alpha   90.00
_cell.angle_beta   90.00
_cell.angle_gamma   90.00
#
_symmetry.space_group_name_H-M   'P 1'
#
loop_
_entity.id
_entity.type
_entity.pdbx_description
1 polymer ?
#
loop_
_entity_poly.entity_id
_entity_poly.type
_entity_poly.pdbx_seq_one_letter_code
_entity_poly.pdbx_strand_id
1 'polypeptide(L)'
;MKWVIVSVLVLFSAVGSGSVPPSFFVRSNGSQNCIIVVGENADASDIIEASLLAAAIGELSVRETKVPIVAEQTVVYENVKAGACITITPLELLTLWYFDDFGVYGNGNNRFDLWETHEEIQLYIEDILVYDPLLRMYTGDGYLDFSTILRIDNVRAPPYFLVDSYTESGKGQHITGLHYQDRVNYLIVDPYFVYYEYLPQVHIFSKTYTVVYIDTSLLITGNPHIEYVYLYKNQPFQAGGYTIVLKDVDTDHDKALLQVYGMGVQDEFWMVLDPLHGFSSHVQEMGTREVIHMDINGDGILDHVEKTVVGQSELDVWGHTLFGAARLRYGIADLVIDGIKTFIGEDIGVYLGVYWVENIFIWTEQTCCNPFVVYPQFYDFQIRPETVVVNAVEDAYVDQAIPAANFGSTPFLSVRSFFNANTRTFIRFDLPGLPLKALVKKATLRLTPLNLAATRIYEISRVTNPWNELTITWGSQPGAVFTGVQTSNVMEWDVTADVQNFYSGTPNYGWRISDQSENSLILYETVFGSRESFTRPQLIIEYTYDCNYLVETIPHVQNWINTFYDDVNNDGIPDPVYEIDISLCEPIRTVCTPLFFEGPNYYYFVDFWNTSFEDGVDFAVYQTERVGSYTVEEVKITVWELIKLDCEITESDHEYNWILIGGMQANTWVQKLVDAHTMPDDGSPVTWFTKETGYKMYSDPFGYRNRVLVVAGRTAKDTQNAIRMLIEDMKDI
;
A
#
# COMPACT_ATOMS: atom_id res chain seq x y z
N MET A 1 8.35 -2.23 -42.48
CA MET A 1 7.42 -1.32 -43.18
C MET A 1 6.13 -2.04 -43.54
N LYS A 2 5.05 -1.81 -42.80
CA LYS A 2 3.68 -1.99 -43.29
C LYS A 2 2.91 -0.74 -42.86
N TRP A 3 2.38 -0.07 -43.87
CA TRP A 3 1.75 1.24 -43.80
C TRP A 3 0.32 1.13 -43.26
N VAL A 4 -0.05 2.16 -42.51
CA VAL A 4 -1.38 2.46 -41.98
C VAL A 4 -2.38 2.61 -43.13
N ILE A 5 -3.51 1.92 -43.06
CA ILE A 5 -4.74 2.23 -43.82
C ILE A 5 -5.77 2.75 -42.82
N VAL A 6 -5.99 4.06 -42.85
CA VAL A 6 -7.10 4.74 -42.17
C VAL A 6 -8.39 4.33 -42.88
N SER A 7 -9.23 3.55 -42.19
CA SER A 7 -10.59 3.27 -42.66
C SER A 7 -11.55 4.24 -41.97
N VAL A 8 -12.00 5.24 -42.73
CA VAL A 8 -13.12 6.11 -42.37
C VAL A 8 -14.39 5.26 -42.40
N LEU A 9 -14.91 4.88 -41.22
CA LEU A 9 -16.22 4.28 -41.12
C LEU A 9 -17.26 5.40 -41.03
N VAL A 10 -18.03 5.54 -42.11
CA VAL A 10 -19.19 6.42 -42.20
C VAL A 10 -20.23 5.94 -41.19
N LEU A 11 -20.53 6.79 -40.20
CA LEU A 11 -21.66 6.62 -39.29
C LEU A 11 -22.97 6.62 -40.10
N PHE A 12 -23.56 5.44 -40.28
CA PHE A 12 -24.98 5.34 -40.54
C PHE A 12 -25.70 5.61 -39.21
N SER A 13 -26.32 6.78 -39.10
CA SER A 13 -27.24 7.12 -38.04
C SER A 13 -28.48 6.22 -38.11
N ALA A 14 -28.57 5.23 -37.22
CA ALA A 14 -29.85 4.62 -36.87
C ALA A 14 -30.57 5.56 -35.87
N VAL A 15 -31.75 6.02 -36.26
CA VAL A 15 -32.61 6.87 -35.43
C VAL A 15 -33.43 5.97 -34.50
N GLY A 16 -33.16 6.08 -33.19
CA GLY A 16 -34.15 6.03 -32.09
C GLY A 16 -34.69 4.68 -31.61
N SER A 17 -34.07 4.11 -30.58
CA SER A 17 -34.77 3.48 -29.44
C SER A 17 -34.12 4.00 -28.15
N GLY A 18 -34.88 4.74 -27.33
CA GLY A 18 -34.36 5.47 -26.17
C GLY A 18 -33.96 4.54 -25.01
N SER A 19 -32.66 4.29 -24.85
CA SER A 19 -32.10 3.67 -23.64
C SER A 19 -32.12 4.65 -22.47
N VAL A 20 -32.62 4.24 -21.31
CA VAL A 20 -32.60 5.06 -20.08
C VAL A 20 -31.16 5.17 -19.58
N PRO A 21 -30.61 6.38 -19.33
CA PRO A 21 -29.21 6.50 -18.88
C PRO A 21 -29.03 5.99 -17.44
N PRO A 22 -27.88 5.38 -17.08
CA PRO A 22 -27.62 4.89 -15.72
C PRO A 22 -27.79 5.96 -14.63
N SER A 23 -27.46 7.22 -14.96
CA SER A 23 -27.66 8.38 -14.07
C SER A 23 -29.11 8.66 -13.69
N PHE A 24 -30.08 8.03 -14.36
CA PHE A 24 -31.49 8.07 -13.98
C PHE A 24 -31.74 7.29 -12.68
N PHE A 25 -31.10 6.12 -12.53
CA PHE A 25 -31.34 5.19 -11.42
C PHE A 25 -30.45 5.50 -10.20
N VAL A 26 -29.17 5.79 -10.44
CA VAL A 26 -28.14 5.98 -9.40
C VAL A 26 -27.37 7.28 -9.64
N ARG A 27 -27.01 8.00 -8.58
CA ARG A 27 -26.20 9.23 -8.65
C ARG A 27 -24.73 8.86 -8.91
N SER A 28 -23.93 9.84 -9.33
CA SER A 28 -22.50 9.62 -9.60
C SER A 28 -21.73 9.05 -8.41
N ASN A 29 -22.18 9.27 -7.17
CA ASN A 29 -21.61 8.78 -5.92
C ASN A 29 -22.13 7.40 -5.47
N GLY A 30 -22.94 6.71 -6.28
CA GLY A 30 -23.52 5.40 -5.94
C GLY A 30 -24.81 5.45 -5.12
N SER A 31 -25.26 6.61 -4.64
CA SER A 31 -26.52 6.70 -3.87
C SER A 31 -27.76 6.67 -4.78
N GLN A 32 -28.90 6.23 -4.23
CA GLN A 32 -30.21 6.23 -4.89
C GLN A 32 -30.54 7.55 -5.60
N ASN A 33 -31.00 7.47 -6.85
CA ASN A 33 -31.49 8.63 -7.61
C ASN A 33 -32.94 8.46 -8.12
N CYS A 34 -33.56 7.30 -7.87
CA CYS A 34 -34.92 7.02 -8.28
C CYS A 34 -35.76 6.33 -7.21
N ILE A 35 -37.08 6.38 -7.37
CA ILE A 35 -38.07 5.59 -6.63
C ILE A 35 -39.03 4.90 -7.60
N ILE A 36 -39.51 3.73 -7.22
CA ILE A 36 -40.52 2.95 -7.92
C ILE A 36 -41.86 3.19 -7.23
N VAL A 37 -42.83 3.66 -8.02
CA VAL A 37 -44.17 4.01 -7.54
C VAL A 37 -45.18 3.03 -8.10
N VAL A 38 -45.76 2.23 -7.21
CA VAL A 38 -46.76 1.21 -7.53
C VAL A 38 -48.14 1.72 -7.11
N GLY A 39 -49.18 1.39 -7.88
CA GLY A 39 -50.56 1.77 -7.53
C GLY A 39 -51.05 1.16 -6.22
N GLU A 40 -51.83 1.91 -5.43
CA GLU A 40 -52.49 1.44 -4.20
C GLU A 40 -53.35 0.18 -4.42
N ASN A 41 -53.93 0.01 -5.61
CA ASN A 41 -54.76 -1.13 -5.99
C ASN A 41 -54.03 -2.16 -6.88
N ALA A 42 -52.70 -2.11 -6.94
CA ALA A 42 -51.93 -3.05 -7.75
C ALA A 42 -52.07 -4.50 -7.24
N ASP A 43 -52.00 -5.46 -8.16
CA ASP A 43 -52.04 -6.87 -7.80
C ASP A 43 -50.74 -7.28 -7.08
N ALA A 44 -50.79 -8.29 -6.22
CA ALA A 44 -49.62 -8.80 -5.49
C ALA A 44 -48.50 -9.24 -6.45
N SER A 45 -48.87 -9.64 -7.67
CA SER A 45 -47.94 -9.98 -8.74
C SER A 45 -47.12 -8.77 -9.25
N ASP A 46 -47.68 -7.56 -9.22
CA ASP A 46 -46.98 -6.34 -9.66
C ASP A 46 -45.98 -5.84 -8.59
N ILE A 47 -46.27 -6.07 -7.30
CA ILE A 47 -45.35 -5.77 -6.18
C ILE A 47 -44.11 -6.68 -6.23
N ILE A 48 -44.30 -7.95 -6.58
CA ILE A 48 -43.20 -8.92 -6.73
C ILE A 48 -42.27 -8.48 -7.87
N GLU A 49 -42.82 -8.09 -9.03
CA GLU A 49 -42.00 -7.64 -10.16
C GLU A 49 -41.34 -6.27 -9.91
N ALA A 50 -42.00 -5.37 -9.16
CA ALA A 50 -41.38 -4.14 -8.67
C ALA A 50 -40.19 -4.42 -7.72
N SER A 51 -40.28 -5.48 -6.91
CA SER A 51 -39.18 -5.94 -6.05
C SER A 51 -38.00 -6.49 -6.83
N LEU A 52 -38.26 -7.17 -7.96
CA LEU A 52 -37.21 -7.62 -8.89
C LEU A 52 -36.52 -6.44 -9.58
N LEU A 53 -37.28 -5.42 -10.00
CA LEU A 53 -36.72 -4.18 -10.56
C LEU A 53 -35.87 -3.43 -9.52
N ALA A 54 -36.35 -3.34 -8.28
CA ALA A 54 -35.60 -2.72 -7.19
C ALA A 54 -34.29 -3.47 -6.88
N ALA A 55 -34.29 -4.80 -6.94
CA ALA A 55 -33.08 -5.61 -6.81
C ALA A 55 -32.08 -5.31 -7.93
N ALA A 56 -32.54 -5.22 -9.18
CA ALA A 56 -31.70 -4.86 -10.33
C ALA A 56 -31.11 -3.44 -10.21
N ILE A 57 -31.87 -2.47 -9.70
CA ILE A 57 -31.36 -1.12 -9.41
C ILE A 57 -30.32 -1.14 -8.27
N GLY A 58 -30.51 -2.00 -7.27
CA GLY A 58 -29.54 -2.22 -6.19
C GLY A 58 -28.20 -2.76 -6.71
N GLU A 59 -28.21 -3.62 -7.71
CA GLU A 59 -26.99 -4.12 -8.37
C GLU A 59 -26.23 -3.00 -9.10
N LEU A 60 -26.91 -1.99 -9.66
CA LEU A 60 -26.28 -0.81 -10.28
C LEU A 60 -25.62 0.15 -9.26
N SER A 61 -25.87 -0.02 -7.97
CA SER A 61 -25.28 0.80 -6.89
C SER A 61 -23.94 0.26 -6.39
N VAL A 62 -23.52 -0.92 -6.88
CA VAL A 62 -22.22 -1.52 -6.56
C VAL A 62 -21.10 -0.70 -7.21
N ARG A 63 -20.23 -0.16 -6.36
CA ARG A 63 -18.97 0.49 -6.72
C ARG A 63 -17.79 -0.42 -6.37
N GLU A 64 -16.61 0.15 -6.42
CA GLU A 64 -15.33 -0.50 -6.60
C GLU A 64 -14.34 -0.01 -5.49
N THR A 65 -13.95 -0.83 -4.49
CA THR A 65 -12.88 -0.70 -3.43
C THR A 65 -11.60 -1.50 -3.70
N LYS A 66 -10.47 -0.82 -3.93
CA LYS A 66 -9.16 -1.44 -4.21
C LYS A 66 -8.64 -2.31 -3.04
N VAL A 67 -8.73 -3.63 -3.14
CA VAL A 67 -8.04 -4.59 -2.26
C VAL A 67 -6.72 -5.00 -2.93
N PRO A 68 -5.57 -4.80 -2.27
CA PRO A 68 -4.29 -5.24 -2.80
C PRO A 68 -4.19 -6.77 -2.79
N ILE A 69 -3.85 -7.37 -3.93
CA ILE A 69 -3.44 -8.78 -4.01
C ILE A 69 -1.97 -8.83 -3.63
N VAL A 70 -1.66 -9.63 -2.62
CA VAL A 70 -0.29 -9.91 -2.19
C VAL A 70 0.05 -11.33 -2.64
N ALA A 71 1.08 -11.50 -3.45
CA ALA A 71 1.67 -12.82 -3.67
C ALA A 71 2.86 -12.98 -2.75
N GLU A 72 2.96 -14.13 -2.11
CA GLU A 72 4.13 -14.53 -1.34
C GLU A 72 5.01 -15.40 -2.25
N GLN A 73 6.24 -14.97 -2.48
CA GLN A 73 7.27 -15.84 -3.06
C GLN A 73 8.12 -16.39 -1.92
N THR A 74 8.42 -17.68 -1.97
CA THR A 74 9.03 -18.40 -0.85
C THR A 74 10.17 -19.30 -1.33
N VAL A 75 11.27 -19.29 -0.59
CA VAL A 75 12.40 -20.22 -0.75
C VAL A 75 12.50 -21.07 0.52
N VAL A 76 12.69 -22.38 0.35
CA VAL A 76 12.68 -23.38 1.42
C VAL A 76 14.07 -24.01 1.56
N TYR A 77 14.58 -24.05 2.78
CA TYR A 77 15.83 -24.72 3.13
C TYR A 77 15.55 -25.81 4.17
N GLU A 78 16.19 -26.97 3.98
CA GLU A 78 16.07 -28.13 4.88
C GLU A 78 17.46 -28.62 5.32
N ASN A 79 17.56 -29.07 6.56
CA ASN A 79 18.74 -29.66 7.20
C ASN A 79 19.98 -28.74 7.18
N VAL A 80 19.79 -27.44 7.40
CA VAL A 80 20.89 -26.48 7.45
C VAL A 80 21.63 -26.60 8.78
N LYS A 81 22.96 -26.82 8.74
CA LYS A 81 23.77 -27.06 9.93
C LYS A 81 24.18 -25.76 10.62
N ALA A 82 24.44 -25.84 11.93
CA ALA A 82 25.11 -24.77 12.67
C ALA A 82 26.49 -24.43 12.06
N GLY A 83 26.82 -23.14 12.03
CA GLY A 83 27.97 -22.55 11.33
C GLY A 83 27.73 -22.26 9.84
N ALA A 84 26.48 -22.31 9.36
CA ALA A 84 26.14 -21.99 7.98
C ALA A 84 25.77 -20.52 7.82
N CYS A 85 26.22 -19.93 6.70
CA CYS A 85 25.69 -18.67 6.18
C CYS A 85 24.94 -18.98 4.89
N ILE A 86 23.66 -18.63 4.85
CA ILE A 86 22.78 -18.80 3.69
C ILE A 86 22.56 -17.43 3.07
N THR A 87 22.85 -17.31 1.78
CA THR A 87 22.68 -16.07 1.01
C THR A 87 21.57 -16.28 -0.01
N ILE A 88 20.52 -15.48 0.09
CA ILE A 88 19.34 -15.54 -0.76
C ILE A 88 19.38 -14.33 -1.69
N THR A 89 19.42 -14.60 -3.00
CA THR A 89 19.56 -13.59 -4.06
C THR A 89 18.32 -13.55 -4.95
N PRO A 90 18.20 -12.59 -5.90
CA PRO A 90 17.12 -12.57 -6.88
C PRO A 90 17.03 -13.82 -7.77
N LEU A 91 18.06 -14.70 -7.81
CA LEU A 91 17.96 -16.00 -8.48
C LEU A 91 17.00 -16.96 -7.77
N GLU A 92 16.95 -16.91 -6.44
CA GLU A 92 16.10 -17.79 -5.63
C GLU A 92 14.77 -17.11 -5.28
N LEU A 93 14.82 -15.82 -4.93
CA LEU A 93 13.66 -15.03 -4.53
C LEU A 93 13.50 -13.82 -5.46
N LEU A 94 12.72 -13.97 -6.54
CA LEU A 94 12.59 -12.98 -7.62
C LEU A 94 11.99 -11.63 -7.20
N THR A 95 11.42 -11.54 -6.00
CA THR A 95 10.90 -10.29 -5.44
C THR A 95 12.00 -9.36 -4.94
N LEU A 96 13.22 -9.87 -4.72
CA LEU A 96 14.37 -9.07 -4.35
C LEU A 96 14.79 -8.18 -5.52
N TRP A 97 15.21 -6.96 -5.18
CA TRP A 97 15.55 -5.96 -6.19
C TRP A 97 16.96 -6.17 -6.76
N TYR A 98 17.13 -5.89 -8.05
CA TYR A 98 18.43 -5.77 -8.71
C TYR A 98 18.41 -4.59 -9.70
N PHE A 99 19.59 -4.05 -9.99
CA PHE A 99 19.82 -2.93 -10.88
C PHE A 99 20.44 -3.43 -12.20
N ASP A 100 19.74 -3.24 -13.30
CA ASP A 100 20.15 -3.74 -14.63
C ASP A 100 20.24 -2.59 -15.65
N ASP A 101 20.57 -1.38 -15.20
CA ASP A 101 20.72 -0.22 -16.08
C ASP A 101 22.18 -0.02 -16.54
N PHE A 102 22.33 0.60 -17.72
CA PHE A 102 23.54 1.15 -18.35
C PHE A 102 24.92 0.52 -17.98
N GLY A 103 25.49 -0.23 -18.94
CA GLY A 103 26.91 -0.53 -19.15
C GLY A 103 27.78 -0.90 -17.93
N VAL A 104 28.17 0.12 -17.16
CA VAL A 104 29.12 0.01 -16.03
C VAL A 104 28.45 -0.50 -14.76
N TYR A 105 27.12 -0.47 -14.65
CA TYR A 105 26.39 -0.91 -13.45
C TYR A 105 25.49 -2.13 -13.69
N GLY A 106 25.14 -2.38 -14.95
CA GLY A 106 24.30 -3.47 -15.43
C GLY A 106 24.40 -3.55 -16.95
N ASN A 107 23.69 -4.49 -17.58
CA ASN A 107 23.81 -4.69 -19.04
C ASN A 107 22.50 -4.48 -19.82
N GLY A 108 21.42 -4.11 -19.16
CA GLY A 108 20.13 -3.79 -19.77
C GLY A 108 19.43 -5.01 -20.37
N ASN A 109 19.73 -6.23 -19.90
CA ASN A 109 19.21 -7.46 -20.50
C ASN A 109 17.85 -7.91 -19.91
N ASN A 110 17.33 -7.18 -18.93
CA ASN A 110 16.18 -7.47 -18.08
C ASN A 110 16.30 -8.82 -17.34
N ARG A 111 17.49 -9.15 -16.85
CA ARG A 111 17.76 -10.36 -16.06
C ARG A 111 18.83 -10.06 -15.04
N PHE A 112 18.64 -10.62 -13.86
CA PHE A 112 19.63 -10.54 -12.81
C PHE A 112 20.90 -11.29 -13.19
N ASP A 113 22.02 -10.57 -13.22
CA ASP A 113 23.36 -11.11 -13.28
C ASP A 113 24.11 -10.86 -11.95
N LEU A 114 24.86 -11.85 -11.45
CA LEU A 114 25.48 -11.82 -10.11
C LEU A 114 26.44 -10.65 -9.86
N TRP A 115 26.95 -9.99 -10.90
CA TRP A 115 27.89 -8.87 -10.80
C TRP A 115 27.19 -7.49 -10.76
N GLU A 116 25.88 -7.47 -10.99
CA GLU A 116 25.03 -6.27 -10.92
C GLU A 116 24.73 -5.90 -9.47
N THR A 117 24.39 -4.64 -9.23
CA THR A 117 23.95 -4.20 -7.90
C THR A 117 22.64 -4.88 -7.54
N HIS A 118 22.57 -5.56 -6.41
CA HIS A 118 21.36 -6.30 -6.03
C HIS A 118 21.19 -6.41 -4.52
N GLU A 119 19.95 -6.66 -4.11
CA GLU A 119 19.62 -7.01 -2.74
C GLU A 119 19.83 -8.50 -2.51
N GLU A 120 20.39 -8.84 -1.35
CA GLU A 120 20.43 -10.20 -0.85
C GLU A 120 20.07 -10.26 0.64
N ILE A 121 19.50 -11.39 1.05
CA ILE A 121 19.22 -11.67 2.46
C ILE A 121 20.23 -12.72 2.91
N GLN A 122 21.08 -12.37 3.88
CA GLN A 122 21.97 -13.33 4.52
C GLN A 122 21.41 -13.78 5.86
N LEU A 123 21.44 -15.09 6.09
CA LEU A 123 21.05 -15.75 7.33
C LEU A 123 22.23 -16.53 7.88
N TYR A 124 22.73 -16.09 9.02
CA TYR A 124 23.76 -16.78 9.78
C TYR A 124 23.08 -17.65 10.84
N ILE A 125 23.43 -18.93 10.81
CA ILE A 125 22.98 -19.91 11.79
C ILE A 125 24.22 -20.37 12.54
N GLU A 126 24.39 -19.92 13.77
CA GLU A 126 25.62 -20.12 14.56
C GLU A 126 25.35 -20.70 15.95
N ASP A 127 26.44 -21.02 16.66
CA ASP A 127 26.49 -21.39 18.08
C ASP A 127 27.46 -20.41 18.73
N ILE A 128 26.93 -19.36 19.38
CA ILE A 128 27.77 -18.28 19.91
C ILE A 128 28.68 -18.85 21.00
N LEU A 129 29.96 -18.58 20.84
CA LEU A 129 30.97 -19.04 21.78
C LEU A 129 30.94 -18.24 23.08
N VAL A 130 30.67 -18.91 24.19
CA VAL A 130 30.77 -18.36 25.55
C VAL A 130 32.04 -18.86 26.23
N TYR A 131 32.74 -17.96 26.92
CA TYR A 131 33.94 -18.33 27.68
C TYR A 131 33.55 -19.18 28.89
N ASP A 132 33.96 -20.45 28.91
CA ASP A 132 33.79 -21.33 30.05
C ASP A 132 34.96 -21.10 31.04
N PRO A 133 34.71 -20.51 32.23
CA PRO A 133 35.75 -20.23 33.22
C PRO A 133 36.34 -21.50 33.87
N LEU A 134 35.64 -22.64 33.83
CA LEU A 134 36.11 -23.93 34.32
C LEU A 134 37.04 -24.61 33.31
N LEU A 135 36.70 -24.57 32.03
CA LEU A 135 37.50 -25.16 30.94
C LEU A 135 38.60 -24.22 30.42
N ARG A 136 38.55 -22.93 30.77
CA ARG A 136 39.43 -21.85 30.28
C ARG A 136 39.52 -21.80 28.75
N MET A 137 38.40 -22.08 28.09
CA MET A 137 38.26 -22.05 26.65
C MET A 137 36.88 -21.52 26.28
N TYR A 138 36.73 -21.08 25.05
CA TYR A 138 35.45 -20.71 24.47
C TYR A 138 34.76 -21.98 23.97
N THR A 139 33.53 -22.22 24.43
CA THR A 139 32.68 -23.33 23.99
C THR A 139 31.36 -22.74 23.50
N GLY A 140 30.68 -23.43 22.57
CA GLY A 140 29.33 -23.07 22.18
C GLY A 140 28.41 -22.92 23.39
N ASP A 141 27.48 -21.98 23.34
CA ASP A 141 26.51 -21.75 24.41
C ASP A 141 25.39 -22.81 24.42
N GLY A 142 25.37 -23.68 23.40
CA GLY A 142 24.46 -24.80 23.27
C GLY A 142 23.08 -24.38 22.75
N TYR A 143 22.96 -23.16 22.25
CA TYR A 143 21.80 -22.64 21.55
C TYR A 143 22.14 -22.46 20.07
N LEU A 144 21.08 -22.33 19.28
CA LEU A 144 21.20 -22.00 17.87
C LEU A 144 20.83 -20.53 17.71
N ASP A 145 21.82 -19.74 17.31
CA ASP A 145 21.76 -18.30 17.17
C ASP A 145 21.50 -17.92 15.73
N PHE A 146 20.45 -17.14 15.51
CA PHE A 146 20.12 -16.62 14.18
C PHE A 146 20.46 -15.15 14.09
N SER A 147 21.23 -14.76 13.06
CA SER A 147 21.33 -13.35 12.68
C SER A 147 21.04 -13.18 11.19
N THR A 148 20.42 -12.05 10.87
CA THR A 148 20.01 -11.74 9.51
C THR A 148 20.57 -10.40 9.08
N ILE A 149 21.07 -10.33 7.85
CA ILE A 149 21.59 -9.13 7.23
C ILE A 149 20.85 -8.92 5.92
N LEU A 150 20.22 -7.76 5.77
CA LEU A 150 19.81 -7.29 4.44
C LEU A 150 21.04 -6.60 3.84
N ARG A 151 21.58 -7.16 2.78
CA ARG A 151 22.76 -6.64 2.11
C ARG A 151 22.40 -6.10 0.74
N ILE A 152 23.06 -5.03 0.35
CA ILE A 152 23.08 -4.56 -1.04
C ILE A 152 24.50 -4.75 -1.54
N ASP A 153 24.66 -5.72 -2.43
CA ASP A 153 25.96 -6.08 -2.98
C ASP A 153 26.20 -5.37 -4.32
N ASN A 154 27.47 -5.29 -4.71
CA ASN A 154 27.96 -4.68 -5.95
C ASN A 154 27.54 -3.21 -6.16
N VAL A 155 27.45 -2.41 -5.09
CA VAL A 155 27.18 -0.97 -5.19
C VAL A 155 28.42 -0.27 -5.75
N ARG A 156 28.24 0.55 -6.78
CA ARG A 156 29.36 1.27 -7.42
C ARG A 156 29.24 2.76 -7.22
N ALA A 157 30.39 3.41 -7.13
CA ALA A 157 30.47 4.86 -7.12
C ALA A 157 30.15 5.41 -8.52
N PRO A 158 29.31 6.46 -8.64
CA PRO A 158 29.16 7.17 -9.89
C PRO A 158 30.48 7.83 -10.32
N PRO A 159 30.73 8.06 -11.63
CA PRO A 159 31.85 8.86 -12.07
C PRO A 159 31.70 10.30 -11.55
N TYR A 160 32.84 10.88 -11.18
CA TYR A 160 32.90 12.20 -10.56
C TYR A 160 33.72 13.17 -11.40
N PHE A 161 33.37 14.44 -11.30
CA PHE A 161 34.24 15.55 -11.68
C PHE A 161 34.70 16.33 -10.48
N LEU A 162 35.98 16.70 -10.53
CA LEU A 162 36.54 17.72 -9.66
C LEU A 162 36.46 19.06 -10.39
N VAL A 163 35.74 19.99 -9.79
CA VAL A 163 35.64 21.39 -10.24
C VAL A 163 36.53 22.24 -9.35
N ASP A 164 37.51 22.91 -9.95
CA ASP A 164 38.40 23.82 -9.24
C ASP A 164 37.82 25.24 -9.19
N SER A 165 37.78 25.84 -8.00
CA SER A 165 37.52 27.26 -7.81
C SER A 165 38.74 27.92 -7.18
N TYR A 166 39.15 29.05 -7.75
CA TYR A 166 40.27 29.86 -7.27
C TYR A 166 39.74 31.15 -6.64
N THR A 167 40.07 31.36 -5.37
CA THR A 167 39.70 32.54 -4.59
C THR A 167 40.94 33.33 -4.19
N GLU A 168 40.82 34.64 -4.00
CA GLU A 168 41.94 35.45 -3.52
C GLU A 168 42.29 35.12 -2.06
N SER A 169 43.55 34.77 -1.80
CA SER A 169 44.00 34.50 -0.43
C SER A 169 44.39 35.77 0.30
N GLY A 170 43.92 35.91 1.54
CA GLY A 170 44.37 36.97 2.45
C GLY A 170 45.80 36.80 2.99
N LYS A 171 46.51 35.72 2.64
CA LYS A 171 47.81 35.33 3.23
C LYS A 171 49.05 35.64 2.38
N GLY A 172 48.91 36.22 1.19
CA GLY A 172 50.02 36.53 0.27
C GLY A 172 50.38 38.01 0.15
N GLN A 173 51.65 38.34 -0.12
CA GLN A 173 52.02 39.69 -0.57
C GLN A 173 51.55 39.90 -2.01
N HIS A 174 50.88 41.02 -2.27
CA HIS A 174 50.54 41.48 -3.62
C HIS A 174 51.83 41.67 -4.44
N ILE A 175 52.08 40.76 -5.38
CA ILE A 175 53.01 40.98 -6.48
C ILE A 175 52.14 41.17 -7.73
N THR A 176 52.21 42.35 -8.33
CA THR A 176 51.40 42.71 -9.51
C THR A 176 51.51 41.63 -10.59
N GLY A 177 50.38 40.99 -10.92
CA GLY A 177 50.25 40.01 -12.01
C GLY A 177 50.23 38.53 -11.60
N LEU A 178 50.42 38.19 -10.31
CA LEU A 178 50.30 36.82 -9.79
C LEU A 178 49.75 36.88 -8.34
N HIS A 179 48.43 36.81 -8.20
CA HIS A 179 47.76 36.79 -6.91
C HIS A 179 48.00 35.42 -6.26
N TYR A 180 48.21 35.38 -4.94
CA TYR A 180 48.25 34.10 -4.21
C TYR A 180 46.80 33.62 -4.08
N GLN A 181 46.44 32.57 -4.81
CA GLN A 181 45.08 32.04 -4.88
C GLN A 181 44.93 30.84 -3.93
N ASP A 182 43.84 30.83 -3.16
CA ASP A 182 43.40 29.64 -2.43
C ASP A 182 42.49 28.81 -3.35
N ARG A 183 42.87 27.55 -3.58
CA ARG A 183 42.13 26.59 -4.41
C ARG A 183 41.12 25.83 -3.55
N VAL A 184 39.87 25.77 -4.01
CA VAL A 184 38.79 24.96 -3.46
C VAL A 184 38.37 23.94 -4.50
N ASN A 185 38.16 22.69 -4.06
CA ASN A 185 37.77 21.58 -4.91
C ASN A 185 36.34 21.16 -4.60
N TYR A 186 35.45 21.25 -5.59
CA TYR A 186 34.08 20.76 -5.53
C TYR A 186 33.98 19.43 -6.27
N LEU A 187 33.48 18.39 -5.61
CA LEU A 187 33.19 17.10 -6.24
C LEU A 187 31.72 17.07 -6.65
N ILE A 188 31.45 16.92 -7.94
CA ILE A 188 30.10 16.73 -8.50
C ILE A 188 30.03 15.40 -9.26
N VAL A 189 28.82 14.87 -9.41
CA VAL A 189 28.55 13.71 -10.26
C VAL A 189 28.68 14.10 -11.73
N ASP A 190 29.14 13.18 -12.57
CA ASP A 190 29.27 13.39 -14.02
C ASP A 190 27.99 13.95 -14.67
N PRO A 191 28.02 15.19 -15.22
CA PRO A 191 26.87 15.78 -15.90
C PRO A 191 26.29 14.93 -17.03
N TYR A 192 27.10 14.13 -17.73
CA TYR A 192 26.62 13.19 -18.74
C TYR A 192 25.71 12.14 -18.09
N PHE A 193 26.16 11.53 -16.98
CA PHE A 193 25.39 10.51 -16.27
C PHE A 193 24.14 11.10 -15.62
N VAL A 194 24.20 12.34 -15.14
CA VAL A 194 23.02 13.07 -14.64
C VAL A 194 22.01 13.32 -15.77
N TYR A 195 22.47 13.80 -16.92
CA TYR A 195 21.60 14.16 -18.04
C TYR A 195 20.88 12.94 -18.66
N TYR A 196 21.55 11.80 -18.73
CA TYR A 196 20.99 10.56 -19.27
C TYR A 196 20.36 9.65 -18.20
N GLU A 197 20.33 10.09 -16.93
CA GLU A 197 19.77 9.33 -15.80
C GLU A 197 20.45 7.96 -15.59
N TYR A 198 21.75 7.84 -15.89
CA TYR A 198 22.53 6.60 -15.80
C TYR A 198 23.20 6.38 -14.43
N LEU A 199 22.66 6.99 -13.39
CA LEU A 199 23.28 6.92 -12.07
C LEU A 199 22.94 5.61 -11.35
N PRO A 200 23.91 5.03 -10.63
CA PRO A 200 23.69 3.81 -9.87
C PRO A 200 22.59 4.06 -8.82
N GLN A 201 21.75 3.04 -8.63
CA GLN A 201 20.69 3.07 -7.65
C GLN A 201 20.90 1.96 -6.63
N VAL A 202 20.30 2.12 -5.45
CA VAL A 202 20.21 1.09 -4.42
C VAL A 202 18.78 1.02 -3.91
N HIS A 203 18.30 -0.17 -3.58
CA HIS A 203 16.99 -0.37 -2.98
C HIS A 203 17.13 -0.69 -1.50
N ILE A 204 16.51 0.13 -0.66
CA ILE A 204 16.55 -0.02 0.79
C ILE A 204 15.10 0.03 1.28
N PHE A 205 14.61 -1.09 1.82
CA PHE A 205 13.27 -1.20 2.42
C PHE A 205 12.13 -0.74 1.51
N SER A 206 12.01 -1.32 0.31
CA SER A 206 10.98 -0.97 -0.67
C SER A 206 11.11 0.44 -1.28
N LYS A 207 12.24 1.13 -1.08
CA LYS A 207 12.49 2.45 -1.64
C LYS A 207 13.82 2.50 -2.38
N THR A 208 13.77 2.99 -3.62
CA THR A 208 14.96 3.19 -4.45
C THR A 208 15.59 4.55 -4.18
N TYR A 209 16.90 4.57 -4.07
CA TYR A 209 17.72 5.75 -3.85
C TYR A 209 18.82 5.83 -4.91
N THR A 210 18.99 7.00 -5.50
CA THR A 210 20.10 7.26 -6.43
C THR A 210 21.36 7.58 -5.66
N VAL A 211 22.45 6.87 -5.95
CA VAL A 211 23.75 7.05 -5.31
C VAL A 211 24.43 8.28 -5.89
N VAL A 212 24.76 9.24 -5.03
CA VAL A 212 25.49 10.46 -5.37
C VAL A 212 26.95 10.34 -4.97
N TYR A 213 27.24 9.70 -3.83
CA TYR A 213 28.60 9.44 -3.37
C TYR A 213 28.64 8.19 -2.50
N ILE A 214 29.71 7.40 -2.59
CA ILE A 214 29.93 6.27 -1.67
C ILE A 214 31.42 6.06 -1.41
N ASP A 215 31.76 5.82 -0.15
CA ASP A 215 33.05 5.32 0.32
C ASP A 215 32.86 4.30 1.46
N THR A 216 33.94 3.79 2.04
CA THR A 216 33.94 2.81 3.17
C THR A 216 33.23 3.27 4.45
N SER A 217 32.80 4.53 4.54
CA SER A 217 32.29 5.14 5.77
C SER A 217 31.01 5.95 5.58
N LEU A 218 30.69 6.27 4.32
CA LEU A 218 29.72 7.27 3.94
C LEU A 218 29.04 6.87 2.64
N LEU A 219 27.71 6.80 2.66
CA LEU A 219 26.87 6.81 1.47
C LEU A 219 26.09 8.13 1.46
N ILE A 220 26.00 8.76 0.29
CA ILE A 220 25.15 9.91 0.04
C ILE A 220 24.24 9.57 -1.12
N THR A 221 22.95 9.73 -0.91
CA THR A 221 21.94 9.54 -1.95
C THR A 221 21.17 10.81 -2.17
N GLY A 222 20.68 11.03 -3.38
CA GLY A 222 19.90 12.21 -3.73
C GLY A 222 19.63 12.26 -5.23
N ASN A 223 18.91 13.28 -5.66
CA ASN A 223 18.54 13.47 -7.06
C ASN A 223 19.37 14.61 -7.63
N PRO A 224 20.50 14.34 -8.31
CA PRO A 224 21.27 15.38 -8.95
C PRO A 224 20.56 15.89 -10.20
N HIS A 225 20.69 17.19 -10.44
CA HIS A 225 20.14 17.90 -11.57
C HIS A 225 21.20 18.81 -12.16
N ILE A 226 21.16 18.99 -13.47
CA ILE A 226 21.97 20.00 -14.15
C ILE A 226 21.11 20.76 -15.15
N GLU A 227 21.19 22.08 -15.12
CA GLU A 227 20.48 22.95 -16.05
C GLU A 227 21.38 24.09 -16.53
N TYR A 228 21.27 24.42 -17.81
CA TYR A 228 21.91 25.59 -18.39
C TYR A 228 20.89 26.71 -18.52
N VAL A 229 21.03 27.75 -17.71
CA VAL A 229 19.98 28.73 -17.45
C VAL A 229 20.38 30.09 -18.01
N TYR A 230 19.45 30.73 -18.71
CA TYR A 230 19.50 32.15 -19.01
C TYR A 230 18.79 32.93 -17.90
N LEU A 231 19.56 33.65 -17.09
CA LEU A 231 19.06 34.40 -15.95
C LEU A 231 19.08 35.90 -16.23
N TYR A 232 17.92 36.55 -16.17
CA TYR A 232 17.82 38.01 -16.28
C TYR A 232 17.97 38.69 -14.92
N LYS A 233 18.33 39.97 -14.92
CA LYS A 233 18.47 40.76 -13.69
C LYS A 233 17.19 40.74 -12.85
N ASN A 234 17.35 40.48 -11.56
CA ASN A 234 16.30 40.31 -10.54
C ASN A 234 15.31 39.16 -10.78
N GLN A 235 15.54 38.30 -11.78
CA GLN A 235 14.79 37.07 -11.93
C GLN A 235 15.36 36.03 -10.96
N PRO A 236 14.53 35.41 -10.10
CA PRO A 236 14.98 34.29 -9.29
C PRO A 236 14.96 32.99 -10.10
N PHE A 237 16.01 32.18 -9.96
CA PHE A 237 16.06 30.78 -10.37
C PHE A 237 16.07 29.89 -9.13
N GLN A 238 15.24 28.85 -9.12
CA GLN A 238 15.14 27.90 -8.02
C GLN A 238 15.90 26.63 -8.40
N ALA A 239 16.92 26.30 -7.61
CA ALA A 239 17.72 25.08 -7.72
C ALA A 239 17.52 24.27 -6.44
N GLY A 240 16.48 23.43 -6.42
CA GLY A 240 16.07 22.69 -5.23
C GLY A 240 15.74 23.61 -4.04
N GLY A 241 16.49 23.47 -2.95
CA GLY A 241 16.36 24.31 -1.75
C GLY A 241 17.05 25.67 -1.82
N TYR A 242 17.71 25.99 -2.93
CA TYR A 242 18.47 27.22 -3.15
C TYR A 242 17.78 28.15 -4.15
N THR A 243 17.88 29.45 -3.90
CA THR A 243 17.48 30.50 -4.84
C THR A 243 18.69 31.29 -5.30
N ILE A 244 18.86 31.40 -6.61
CA ILE A 244 19.91 32.16 -7.28
C ILE A 244 19.27 33.40 -7.90
N VAL A 245 19.81 34.59 -7.62
CA VAL A 245 19.31 35.86 -8.15
C VAL A 245 20.47 36.66 -8.74
N LEU A 246 20.31 37.07 -9.99
CA LEU A 246 21.23 38.03 -10.62
C LEU A 246 20.94 39.45 -10.13
N LYS A 247 21.88 40.07 -9.42
CA LYS A 247 21.75 41.45 -8.92
C LYS A 247 22.28 42.49 -9.89
N ASP A 248 23.41 42.20 -10.51
CA ASP A 248 24.02 43.13 -11.46
C ASP A 248 24.90 42.41 -12.48
N VAL A 249 25.16 43.08 -13.61
CA VAL A 249 25.96 42.55 -14.71
C VAL A 249 26.88 43.64 -15.23
N ASP A 250 28.17 43.33 -15.33
CA ASP A 250 29.19 44.12 -16.00
C ASP A 250 29.56 43.43 -17.31
N THR A 251 28.93 43.85 -18.40
CA THR A 251 29.15 43.28 -19.74
C THR A 251 30.52 43.63 -20.33
N ASP A 252 31.18 44.69 -19.86
CA ASP A 252 32.48 45.12 -20.40
C ASP A 252 33.62 44.23 -19.89
N HIS A 253 33.43 43.66 -18.70
CA HIS A 253 34.41 42.78 -18.05
C HIS A 253 33.94 41.32 -17.90
N ASP A 254 32.78 40.98 -18.49
CA ASP A 254 32.10 39.68 -18.40
C ASP A 254 31.92 39.20 -16.95
N LYS A 255 31.40 40.07 -16.07
CA LYS A 255 31.18 39.76 -14.66
C LYS A 255 29.71 39.86 -14.26
N ALA A 256 29.34 39.07 -13.27
CA ALA A 256 27.99 39.04 -12.72
C ALA A 256 28.01 39.11 -11.20
N LEU A 257 27.17 39.96 -10.61
CA LEU A 257 26.91 39.96 -9.18
C LEU A 257 25.73 39.01 -8.91
N LEU A 258 26.02 37.88 -8.29
CA LEU A 258 25.03 36.86 -7.93
C LEU A 258 24.75 36.91 -6.43
N GLN A 259 23.50 36.68 -6.07
CA GLN A 259 23.07 36.43 -4.70
C GLN A 259 22.47 35.02 -4.64
N VAL A 260 22.99 34.19 -3.72
CA VAL A 260 22.51 32.83 -3.48
C VAL A 260 22.04 32.73 -2.04
N TYR A 261 20.81 32.26 -1.84
CA TYR A 261 20.27 32.03 -0.51
C TYR A 261 19.39 30.78 -0.45
N GLY A 262 19.39 30.11 0.69
CA GLY A 262 18.64 28.86 0.90
C GLY A 262 19.45 27.84 1.70
N MET A 263 18.78 26.93 2.40
CA MET A 263 19.40 25.86 3.19
C MET A 263 20.55 26.32 4.14
N GLY A 264 20.47 27.54 4.67
CA GLY A 264 21.49 28.11 5.57
C GLY A 264 22.62 28.89 4.88
N VAL A 265 22.64 28.95 3.55
CA VAL A 265 23.53 29.78 2.74
C VAL A 265 22.92 31.17 2.54
N GLN A 266 23.75 32.21 2.63
CA GLN A 266 23.40 33.59 2.29
C GLN A 266 24.64 34.35 1.80
N ASP A 267 24.98 34.13 0.54
CA ASP A 267 26.19 34.68 -0.08
C ASP A 267 25.84 35.64 -1.22
N GLU A 268 26.66 36.68 -1.37
CA GLU A 268 26.59 37.64 -2.46
C GLU A 268 28.02 37.90 -2.95
N PHE A 269 28.28 37.64 -4.23
CA PHE A 269 29.63 37.65 -4.78
C PHE A 269 29.67 38.00 -6.26
N TRP A 270 30.81 38.53 -6.70
CA TRP A 270 31.10 38.74 -8.11
C TRP A 270 31.69 37.47 -8.72
N MET A 271 31.07 36.99 -9.79
CA MET A 271 31.51 35.88 -10.62
C MET A 271 32.08 36.42 -11.93
N VAL A 272 33.20 35.86 -12.39
CA VAL A 272 33.81 36.20 -13.69
C VAL A 272 33.45 35.11 -14.68
N LEU A 273 32.71 35.41 -15.72
CA LEU A 273 32.19 34.41 -16.64
C LEU A 273 33.25 34.04 -17.69
N ASP A 274 33.43 32.75 -17.96
CA ASP A 274 34.34 32.25 -18.98
C ASP A 274 33.65 31.27 -19.96
N PRO A 275 33.46 31.65 -21.24
CA PRO A 275 32.79 30.80 -22.21
C PRO A 275 33.62 29.56 -22.62
N LEU A 276 34.90 29.48 -22.22
CA LEU A 276 35.76 28.34 -22.50
C LEU A 276 35.50 27.14 -21.57
N HIS A 277 34.88 27.31 -20.40
CA HIS A 277 34.93 26.29 -19.33
C HIS A 277 33.59 25.85 -18.71
N GLY A 278 32.47 26.00 -19.44
CA GLY A 278 31.18 25.40 -19.05
C GLY A 278 31.29 23.91 -18.64
N PHE A 279 30.29 23.32 -17.97
CA PHE A 279 30.15 21.86 -17.75
C PHE A 279 30.06 21.00 -19.06
N SER A 280 30.61 21.47 -20.17
CA SER A 280 30.70 20.84 -21.48
C SER A 280 31.62 19.63 -21.48
N SER A 281 31.13 18.51 -22.02
CA SER A 281 31.86 17.25 -22.19
C SER A 281 33.08 17.34 -23.12
N HIS A 282 33.19 18.39 -23.94
CA HIS A 282 34.18 18.49 -25.03
C HIS A 282 35.42 19.34 -24.71
N VAL A 283 35.47 20.04 -23.57
CA VAL A 283 36.60 20.95 -23.21
C VAL A 283 37.42 20.44 -22.03
N GLN A 284 37.24 19.16 -21.68
CA GLN A 284 37.74 18.53 -20.45
C GLN A 284 39.14 17.91 -20.67
N GLU A 285 40.16 18.74 -20.83
CA GLU A 285 41.55 18.28 -20.98
C GLU A 285 42.50 18.96 -19.98
N MET A 286 42.61 18.43 -18.75
CA MET A 286 43.85 18.47 -17.95
C MET A 286 43.70 17.68 -16.63
N GLY A 287 44.45 16.59 -16.48
CA GLY A 287 44.70 15.89 -15.21
C GLY A 287 46.16 16.04 -14.79
N THR A 288 46.46 15.98 -13.48
CA THR A 288 47.83 16.20 -12.97
C THR A 288 48.76 14.98 -13.12
N ARG A 289 48.22 13.79 -13.41
CA ARG A 289 48.91 12.55 -13.83
C ARG A 289 47.97 11.69 -14.69
N GLU A 290 48.55 10.76 -15.45
CA GLU A 290 47.95 9.85 -16.44
C GLU A 290 46.41 9.75 -16.36
N VAL A 291 45.74 10.49 -17.25
CA VAL A 291 44.29 10.47 -17.42
C VAL A 291 43.89 9.08 -17.94
N ILE A 292 43.05 8.35 -17.21
CA ILE A 292 42.43 7.12 -17.70
C ILE A 292 41.48 7.50 -18.84
N HIS A 293 41.67 6.89 -20.02
CA HIS A 293 40.91 7.17 -21.23
C HIS A 293 40.41 5.85 -21.83
N MET A 294 39.08 5.70 -21.93
CA MET A 294 38.39 4.52 -22.41
C MET A 294 37.23 4.94 -23.31
N ASP A 295 37.01 4.27 -24.43
CA ASP A 295 35.82 4.51 -25.28
C ASP A 295 34.65 3.69 -24.72
N ILE A 296 33.93 4.25 -23.74
CA ILE A 296 32.91 3.52 -22.94
C ILE A 296 31.69 3.19 -23.81
N ASN A 297 31.40 4.02 -24.82
CA ASN A 297 30.23 3.87 -25.67
C ASN A 297 30.52 3.25 -27.06
N GLY A 298 31.79 3.01 -27.40
CA GLY A 298 32.24 2.39 -28.65
C GLY A 298 32.11 3.27 -29.89
N ASP A 299 32.02 4.60 -29.72
CA ASP A 299 31.83 5.56 -30.82
C ASP A 299 33.15 5.99 -31.50
N GLY A 300 34.29 5.50 -31.01
CA GLY A 300 35.63 5.84 -31.49
C GLY A 300 36.21 7.11 -30.87
N ILE A 301 35.52 7.72 -29.89
CA ILE A 301 35.95 8.86 -29.09
C ILE A 301 36.35 8.32 -27.71
N LEU A 302 37.51 8.74 -27.20
CA LEU A 302 37.99 8.33 -25.89
C LEU A 302 37.28 9.14 -24.79
N ASP A 303 36.55 8.46 -23.90
CA ASP A 303 35.96 9.02 -22.70
C ASP A 303 36.99 9.04 -21.56
N HIS A 304 37.18 10.20 -20.94
CA HIS A 304 38.13 10.36 -19.85
C HIS A 304 37.44 10.18 -18.49
N VAL A 305 37.97 9.31 -17.62
CA VAL A 305 37.32 8.91 -16.35
C VAL A 305 37.80 9.76 -15.16
N GLU A 306 38.98 10.38 -15.27
CA GLU A 306 39.47 11.40 -14.33
C GLU A 306 39.57 12.76 -15.03
N LYS A 307 38.51 13.54 -14.98
CA LYS A 307 38.44 14.86 -15.59
C LYS A 307 38.45 15.94 -14.50
N THR A 308 39.43 16.83 -14.56
CA THR A 308 39.42 18.06 -13.76
C THR A 308 38.93 19.19 -14.65
N VAL A 309 37.88 19.90 -14.24
CA VAL A 309 37.52 21.17 -14.86
C VAL A 309 38.43 22.22 -14.23
N VAL A 310 39.39 22.71 -15.02
CA VAL A 310 40.24 23.84 -14.62
C VAL A 310 39.62 25.10 -15.20
N GLY A 311 38.78 25.78 -14.43
CA GLY A 311 38.52 27.20 -14.68
C GLY A 311 39.85 27.94 -14.50
N GLN A 312 40.43 28.47 -15.59
CA GLN A 312 41.62 29.33 -15.49
C GLN A 312 41.24 30.78 -15.11
N SER A 313 39.95 31.07 -14.99
CA SER A 313 39.43 32.38 -14.62
C SER A 313 39.18 32.46 -13.10
N GLU A 314 39.69 33.52 -12.47
CA GLU A 314 39.47 33.81 -11.05
C GLU A 314 37.97 33.99 -10.78
N LEU A 315 37.40 33.22 -9.84
CA LEU A 315 35.99 33.32 -9.42
C LEU A 315 34.95 32.95 -10.51
N ASP A 316 35.29 32.06 -11.43
CA ASP A 316 34.37 31.56 -12.47
C ASP A 316 33.34 30.55 -11.94
N VAL A 317 33.78 29.74 -10.98
CA VAL A 317 32.94 28.75 -10.31
C VAL A 317 32.73 29.12 -8.85
N TRP A 318 31.48 29.00 -8.41
CA TRP A 318 31.11 29.06 -7.00
C TRP A 318 30.26 27.86 -6.62
N GLY A 319 30.45 27.31 -5.43
CA GLY A 319 29.66 26.19 -4.95
C GLY A 319 29.53 26.11 -3.44
N HIS A 320 28.50 25.40 -3.01
CA HIS A 320 28.27 24.98 -1.64
C HIS A 320 28.59 23.49 -1.50
N THR A 321 29.01 23.08 -0.31
CA THR A 321 29.43 21.71 -0.01
C THR A 321 28.72 21.19 1.22
N LEU A 322 28.25 19.94 1.18
CA LEU A 322 27.64 19.24 2.31
C LEU A 322 28.60 19.12 3.51
N PHE A 323 29.90 18.99 3.23
CA PHE A 323 30.97 18.97 4.22
C PHE A 323 32.07 19.93 3.82
N GLY A 324 32.63 20.68 4.77
CA GLY A 324 33.83 21.46 4.50
C GLY A 324 35.02 20.58 4.13
N ALA A 325 35.94 21.11 3.32
CA ALA A 325 37.16 20.45 2.82
C ALA A 325 38.15 19.95 3.90
N ALA A 326 37.76 19.98 5.18
CA ALA A 326 38.54 19.46 6.30
C ALA A 326 38.37 17.94 6.49
N ARG A 327 37.27 17.34 6.00
CA ARG A 327 36.98 15.90 6.17
C ARG A 327 37.46 15.06 4.98
N LEU A 328 37.33 15.61 3.77
CA LEU A 328 37.81 15.05 2.51
C LEU A 328 38.66 16.16 1.85
N ARG A 329 39.73 15.83 1.11
CA ARG A 329 40.58 16.86 0.44
C ARG A 329 39.84 17.68 -0.63
N TYR A 330 38.56 17.39 -0.83
CA TYR A 330 37.58 17.98 -1.73
C TYR A 330 36.23 18.04 -0.99
N GLY A 331 35.39 19.02 -1.30
CA GLY A 331 34.04 19.13 -0.73
C GLY A 331 33.00 18.51 -1.66
N ILE A 332 32.18 17.58 -1.16
CA ILE A 332 31.06 17.02 -1.93
C ILE A 332 30.01 18.12 -2.09
N ALA A 333 29.77 18.54 -3.32
CA ALA A 333 28.94 19.69 -3.60
C ALA A 333 27.46 19.30 -3.76
N ASP A 334 26.59 20.07 -3.12
CA ASP A 334 25.13 20.02 -3.27
C ASP A 334 24.59 21.13 -4.18
N LEU A 335 25.39 22.18 -4.41
CA LEU A 335 25.13 23.23 -5.39
C LEU A 335 26.46 23.71 -6.00
N VAL A 336 26.55 23.76 -7.33
CA VAL A 336 27.64 24.39 -8.07
C VAL A 336 27.08 25.26 -9.17
N ILE A 337 27.61 26.48 -9.28
CA ILE A 337 27.27 27.47 -10.30
C ILE A 337 28.54 27.75 -11.09
N ASP A 338 28.42 27.66 -12.40
CA ASP A 338 29.49 27.86 -13.37
C ASP A 338 29.11 28.99 -14.35
N GLY A 339 29.98 29.98 -14.47
CA GLY A 339 29.72 31.22 -15.18
C GLY A 339 30.11 31.15 -16.66
N ILE A 340 29.14 31.15 -17.59
CA ILE A 340 29.49 30.92 -19.01
C ILE A 340 29.68 32.22 -19.79
N LYS A 341 28.68 33.11 -19.80
CA LYS A 341 28.79 34.41 -20.51
C LYS A 341 27.68 35.38 -20.14
N THR A 342 27.96 36.66 -20.28
CA THR A 342 26.92 37.69 -20.32
C THR A 342 26.21 37.72 -21.68
N PHE A 343 24.96 38.19 -21.70
CA PHE A 343 24.25 38.47 -22.95
C PHE A 343 23.29 39.66 -22.79
N ILE A 344 22.94 40.26 -23.92
CA ILE A 344 21.95 41.33 -24.01
C ILE A 344 20.80 40.81 -24.89
N GLY A 345 19.69 40.47 -24.24
CA GLY A 345 18.44 40.05 -24.88
C GLY A 345 17.42 41.18 -24.92
N GLU A 346 16.20 40.93 -24.42
CA GLU A 346 15.24 42.01 -24.11
C GLU A 346 15.69 42.85 -22.90
N ASP A 347 16.42 42.23 -21.97
CA ASP A 347 17.13 42.84 -20.85
C ASP A 347 18.54 42.23 -20.73
N ILE A 348 19.40 42.82 -19.88
CA ILE A 348 20.75 42.30 -19.60
C ILE A 348 20.65 41.06 -18.70
N GLY A 349 21.39 40.00 -19.05
CA GLY A 349 21.38 38.73 -18.33
C GLY A 349 22.68 37.95 -18.44
N VAL A 350 22.69 36.77 -17.80
CA VAL A 350 23.82 35.85 -17.75
C VAL A 350 23.39 34.43 -18.12
N TYR A 351 24.29 33.71 -18.77
CA TYR A 351 24.14 32.29 -19.04
C TYR A 351 25.00 31.50 -18.07
N LEU A 352 24.38 30.60 -17.31
CA LEU A 352 25.01 29.84 -16.22
C LEU A 352 24.80 28.34 -16.43
N GLY A 353 25.79 27.54 -16.05
CA GLY A 353 25.59 26.13 -15.72
C GLY A 353 25.27 26.00 -14.24
N VAL A 354 24.17 25.34 -13.88
CA VAL A 354 23.78 25.12 -12.48
C VAL A 354 23.61 23.63 -12.24
N TYR A 355 24.39 23.08 -11.31
CA TYR A 355 24.26 21.72 -10.79
C TYR A 355 23.73 21.79 -9.36
N TRP A 356 22.71 21.00 -9.02
CA TRP A 356 22.22 20.89 -7.64
C TRP A 356 21.72 19.47 -7.34
N VAL A 357 21.66 19.12 -6.06
CA VAL A 357 21.13 17.82 -5.61
C VAL A 357 19.91 18.02 -4.71
N GLU A 358 18.80 17.39 -5.06
CA GLU A 358 17.57 17.37 -4.25
C GLU A 358 17.48 16.12 -3.39
N ASN A 359 16.66 16.17 -2.33
CA ASN A 359 16.36 15.03 -1.46
C ASN A 359 17.60 14.30 -0.92
N ILE A 360 18.62 15.07 -0.51
CA ILE A 360 19.89 14.52 -0.03
C ILE A 360 19.67 13.77 1.29
N PHE A 361 20.10 12.51 1.32
CA PHE A 361 20.23 11.71 2.52
C PHE A 361 21.70 11.31 2.70
N ILE A 362 22.19 11.49 3.92
CA ILE A 362 23.56 11.18 4.32
C ILE A 362 23.50 9.98 5.25
N TRP A 363 24.15 8.90 4.86
CA TRP A 363 24.20 7.64 5.56
C TRP A 363 25.63 7.42 6.04
N THR A 364 25.84 7.35 7.34
CA THR A 364 27.16 7.10 7.94
C THR A 364 27.16 5.74 8.60
N GLU A 365 28.32 5.08 8.63
CA GLU A 365 28.48 3.92 9.52
C GLU A 365 28.13 4.31 10.96
N GLN A 366 27.39 3.43 11.63
CA GLN A 366 27.04 3.57 13.04
C GLN A 366 27.09 2.20 13.70
N THR A 367 27.57 2.18 14.94
CA THR A 367 27.45 1.01 15.80
C THR A 367 25.98 0.84 16.17
N CYS A 368 25.36 -0.24 15.70
CA CYS A 368 23.99 -0.71 15.98
C CYS A 368 22.83 0.29 15.73
N CYS A 369 21.87 -0.12 14.88
CA CYS A 369 20.46 0.30 14.90
C CYS A 369 20.08 1.77 14.61
N ASN A 370 20.90 2.52 13.87
CA ASN A 370 20.48 3.69 13.06
C ASN A 370 21.68 4.06 12.16
N PRO A 371 21.57 4.36 10.84
CA PRO A 371 20.87 5.53 10.28
C PRO A 371 19.66 5.17 9.40
N PHE A 372 19.46 3.89 9.08
CA PHE A 372 18.47 3.43 8.11
C PHE A 372 17.06 3.23 8.71
N VAL A 373 16.88 3.51 10.00
CA VAL A 373 15.67 3.19 10.76
C VAL A 373 15.27 4.34 11.69
N VAL A 374 14.07 4.89 11.49
CA VAL A 374 13.48 5.85 12.42
C VAL A 374 13.03 5.14 13.71
N TYR A 375 13.78 5.35 14.79
CA TYR A 375 13.35 5.00 16.16
C TYR A 375 12.10 5.82 16.56
N PRO A 376 11.15 5.32 17.39
CA PRO A 376 11.14 4.06 18.12
C PRO A 376 10.10 3.11 17.52
N GLN A 377 10.52 2.16 16.71
CA GLN A 377 9.86 0.87 16.76
C GLN A 377 10.85 -0.03 17.47
N PHE A 378 10.44 -0.58 18.61
CA PHE A 378 11.05 -1.81 19.05
C PHE A 378 10.83 -2.77 17.88
N TYR A 379 11.91 -3.24 17.24
CA TYR A 379 11.85 -4.50 16.54
C TYR A 379 11.72 -5.59 17.61
N ASP A 380 10.66 -5.48 18.41
CA ASP A 380 10.24 -6.53 19.32
C ASP A 380 9.94 -7.69 18.40
N PHE A 381 10.67 -8.77 18.62
CA PHE A 381 10.30 -10.08 18.14
C PHE A 381 8.80 -10.27 18.39
N GLN A 382 8.03 -10.36 17.32
CA GLN A 382 6.63 -10.74 17.40
C GLN A 382 6.50 -12.13 16.79
N ILE A 383 6.31 -13.14 17.64
CA ILE A 383 5.67 -14.37 17.18
C ILE A 383 4.30 -13.95 16.71
N ARG A 384 4.09 -13.91 15.39
CA ARG A 384 2.77 -13.63 14.83
C ARG A 384 1.80 -14.65 15.43
N PRO A 385 0.74 -14.20 16.14
CA PRO A 385 -0.25 -15.14 16.64
C PRO A 385 -0.94 -15.79 15.44
N GLU A 386 -0.85 -17.11 15.37
CA GLU A 386 -1.59 -17.88 14.38
C GLU A 386 -3.08 -17.80 14.70
N THR A 387 -3.90 -17.71 13.66
CA THR A 387 -5.35 -17.64 13.81
C THR A 387 -6.00 -18.85 13.17
N VAL A 388 -6.86 -19.52 13.93
CA VAL A 388 -7.72 -20.60 13.43
C VAL A 388 -9.18 -20.21 13.60
N VAL A 389 -9.95 -20.31 12.51
CA VAL A 389 -11.39 -20.07 12.49
C VAL A 389 -12.12 -21.40 12.43
N VAL A 390 -13.02 -21.62 13.38
CA VAL A 390 -13.80 -22.84 13.55
C VAL A 390 -15.28 -22.51 13.39
N ASN A 391 -16.01 -23.35 12.66
CA ASN A 391 -17.47 -23.24 12.52
C ASN A 391 -18.18 -24.08 13.59
N ALA A 392 -19.39 -23.66 13.99
CA ALA A 392 -20.18 -24.42 14.96
C ALA A 392 -20.53 -25.83 14.44
N VAL A 393 -20.50 -26.81 15.35
CA VAL A 393 -20.86 -28.21 15.08
C VAL A 393 -22.27 -28.56 15.54
N GLU A 394 -22.79 -27.86 16.55
CA GLU A 394 -24.17 -27.97 17.03
C GLU A 394 -24.67 -26.58 17.45
N ASP A 395 -25.88 -26.21 17.03
CA ASP A 395 -26.55 -25.00 17.49
C ASP A 395 -28.09 -25.12 17.55
N ALA A 396 -28.67 -24.54 18.60
CA ALA A 396 -30.13 -24.52 18.75
C ALA A 396 -30.55 -23.38 19.66
N TYR A 397 -31.73 -22.81 19.42
CA TYR A 397 -32.38 -21.94 20.41
C TYR A 397 -33.51 -22.67 21.13
N VAL A 398 -33.81 -22.22 22.34
CA VAL A 398 -34.93 -22.70 23.16
C VAL A 398 -35.90 -21.56 23.40
N ASP A 399 -37.20 -21.86 23.38
CA ASP A 399 -38.26 -20.85 23.55
C ASP A 399 -39.14 -21.18 24.77
N GLN A 400 -39.20 -20.24 25.71
CA GLN A 400 -40.05 -20.35 26.90
C GLN A 400 -41.54 -20.38 26.59
N ALA A 401 -41.99 -19.71 25.53
CA ALA A 401 -43.40 -19.68 25.11
C ALA A 401 -43.85 -21.04 24.54
N ILE A 402 -42.92 -21.84 24.01
CA ILE A 402 -43.17 -23.17 23.45
C ILE A 402 -42.17 -24.17 24.04
N PRO A 403 -42.28 -24.48 25.35
CA PRO A 403 -41.17 -25.05 26.11
C PRO A 403 -40.81 -26.51 25.78
N ALA A 404 -41.66 -27.20 25.01
CA ALA A 404 -41.45 -28.58 24.57
C ALA A 404 -40.96 -28.69 23.11
N ALA A 405 -40.88 -27.57 22.38
CA ALA A 405 -40.41 -27.56 21.00
C ALA A 405 -38.87 -27.56 20.95
N ASN A 406 -38.33 -28.19 19.91
CA ASN A 406 -36.93 -28.14 19.53
C ASN A 406 -36.79 -27.28 18.27
N PHE A 407 -35.74 -26.47 18.21
CA PHE A 407 -35.45 -25.57 17.09
C PHE A 407 -34.02 -25.76 16.54
N GLY A 408 -33.43 -26.95 16.71
CA GLY A 408 -32.05 -27.21 16.23
C GLY A 408 -31.92 -27.41 14.72
N SER A 409 -32.97 -27.17 13.94
CA SER A 409 -32.93 -27.25 12.46
C SER A 409 -33.41 -25.96 11.80
N THR A 410 -33.64 -24.90 12.57
CA THR A 410 -34.05 -23.61 12.03
C THR A 410 -32.84 -22.88 11.45
N PRO A 411 -32.96 -22.19 10.30
CA PRO A 411 -31.85 -21.48 9.66
C PRO A 411 -31.42 -20.20 10.39
N PHE A 412 -31.90 -20.00 11.61
CA PHE A 412 -31.61 -18.86 12.45
C PHE A 412 -31.65 -19.26 13.92
N LEU A 413 -30.97 -18.46 14.74
CA LEU A 413 -30.95 -18.52 16.20
C LEU A 413 -31.65 -17.28 16.75
N SER A 414 -32.27 -17.37 17.91
CA SER A 414 -33.00 -16.25 18.53
C SER A 414 -32.55 -16.03 19.97
N VAL A 415 -32.37 -14.75 20.31
CA VAL A 415 -32.26 -14.28 21.70
C VAL A 415 -33.32 -13.21 21.92
N ARG A 416 -34.25 -13.52 22.82
CA ARG A 416 -35.45 -12.73 23.07
C ARG A 416 -35.64 -12.53 24.56
N SER A 417 -35.93 -11.29 24.94
CA SER A 417 -36.45 -10.94 26.25
C SER A 417 -37.89 -10.46 26.10
N PHE A 418 -38.82 -11.25 26.62
CA PHE A 418 -40.24 -10.89 26.72
C PHE A 418 -40.88 -11.64 27.88
N PHE A 419 -41.87 -11.01 28.52
CA PHE A 419 -42.54 -11.55 29.70
C PHE A 419 -43.06 -12.98 29.46
N ASN A 420 -42.52 -13.96 30.21
CA ASN A 420 -42.81 -15.39 30.08
C ASN A 420 -42.56 -16.01 28.69
N ALA A 421 -41.71 -15.39 27.87
CA ALA A 421 -41.47 -15.79 26.49
C ALA A 421 -40.01 -15.55 26.08
N ASN A 422 -39.04 -15.76 26.98
CA ASN A 422 -37.63 -15.58 26.65
C ASN A 422 -37.15 -16.67 25.67
N THR A 423 -36.18 -16.31 24.83
CA THR A 423 -35.42 -17.28 24.03
C THR A 423 -33.94 -17.19 24.34
N ARG A 424 -33.27 -18.34 24.33
CA ARG A 424 -31.84 -18.47 24.59
C ARG A 424 -31.24 -19.35 23.52
N THR A 425 -30.04 -19.01 23.08
CA THR A 425 -29.31 -19.73 22.03
C THR A 425 -28.17 -20.54 22.64
N PHE A 426 -27.94 -21.75 22.15
CA PHE A 426 -26.85 -22.65 22.54
C PHE A 426 -26.02 -23.02 21.31
N ILE A 427 -24.69 -22.99 21.44
CA ILE A 427 -23.77 -23.20 20.32
C ILE A 427 -22.53 -23.96 20.84
N ARG A 428 -22.11 -25.01 20.13
CA ARG A 428 -20.91 -25.79 20.42
C ARG A 428 -19.96 -25.80 19.21
N PHE A 429 -18.67 -25.76 19.51
CA PHE A 429 -17.57 -25.87 18.56
C PHE A 429 -16.66 -27.01 18.98
N ASP A 430 -16.14 -27.79 18.03
CA ASP A 430 -15.05 -28.74 18.30
C ASP A 430 -13.72 -27.98 18.19
N LEU A 431 -12.90 -28.03 19.24
CA LEU A 431 -11.62 -27.32 19.23
C LEU A 431 -10.59 -28.06 18.36
N PRO A 432 -9.81 -27.35 17.53
CA PRO A 432 -8.74 -27.97 16.75
C PRO A 432 -7.63 -28.46 17.67
N GLY A 433 -6.87 -29.48 17.23
CA GLY A 433 -5.61 -29.80 17.89
C GLY A 433 -4.60 -28.68 17.64
N LEU A 434 -4.12 -28.04 18.70
CA LEU A 434 -3.06 -27.03 18.59
C LEU A 434 -1.67 -27.71 18.66
N PRO A 435 -0.64 -27.12 18.03
CA PRO A 435 0.73 -27.58 18.17
C PRO A 435 1.19 -27.64 19.65
N LEU A 436 2.20 -28.48 19.93
CA LEU A 436 2.75 -28.62 21.27
C LEU A 436 3.27 -27.25 21.77
N LYS A 437 2.97 -26.89 23.03
CA LYS A 437 3.34 -25.60 23.66
C LYS A 437 2.64 -24.36 23.10
N ALA A 438 1.62 -24.51 22.26
CA ALA A 438 0.77 -23.39 21.88
C ALA A 438 0.03 -22.82 23.11
N LEU A 439 0.12 -21.50 23.29
CA LEU A 439 -0.60 -20.70 24.26
C LEU A 439 -1.67 -19.90 23.55
N VAL A 440 -2.94 -20.16 23.86
CA VAL A 440 -4.05 -19.33 23.39
C VAL A 440 -3.90 -17.93 23.97
N LYS A 441 -3.72 -16.93 23.09
CA LYS A 441 -3.63 -15.51 23.46
C LYS A 441 -5.00 -14.86 23.50
N LYS A 442 -5.87 -15.21 22.56
CA LYS A 442 -7.22 -14.66 22.46
C LYS A 442 -8.16 -15.66 21.81
N ALA A 443 -9.40 -15.71 22.26
CA ALA A 443 -10.46 -16.42 21.57
C ALA A 443 -11.73 -15.57 21.53
N THR A 444 -12.31 -15.42 20.34
CA THR A 444 -13.49 -14.60 20.09
C THR A 444 -14.58 -15.44 19.45
N LEU A 445 -15.76 -15.50 20.08
CA LEU A 445 -16.95 -16.09 19.49
C LEU A 445 -17.74 -14.99 18.78
N ARG A 446 -18.04 -15.17 17.50
CA ARG A 446 -18.74 -14.22 16.64
C ARG A 446 -20.06 -14.80 16.15
N LEU A 447 -21.13 -14.02 16.30
CA LEU A 447 -22.43 -14.25 15.66
C LEU A 447 -22.79 -13.10 14.74
N THR A 448 -23.48 -13.40 13.64
CA THR A 448 -23.95 -12.37 12.69
C THR A 448 -25.45 -12.13 12.91
N PRO A 449 -25.87 -10.92 13.32
CA PRO A 449 -27.28 -10.59 13.42
C PRO A 449 -27.92 -10.48 12.04
N LEU A 450 -29.12 -11.05 11.88
CA LEU A 450 -29.93 -11.03 10.66
C LEU A 450 -30.97 -9.90 10.65
N ASN A 451 -31.20 -9.30 11.81
CA ASN A 451 -32.03 -8.10 11.99
C ASN A 451 -31.24 -7.04 12.77
N LEU A 452 -31.79 -5.83 12.86
CA LEU A 452 -31.19 -4.80 13.71
C LEU A 452 -31.19 -5.30 15.16
N ALA A 453 -30.00 -5.49 15.73
CA ALA A 453 -29.85 -5.98 17.09
C ALA A 453 -30.53 -5.01 18.07
N ALA A 454 -31.39 -5.55 18.94
CA ALA A 454 -31.99 -4.75 20.00
C ALA A 454 -30.90 -4.22 20.94
N THR A 455 -31.03 -2.96 21.39
CA THR A 455 -30.12 -2.33 22.36
C THR A 455 -30.30 -2.95 23.74
N ARG A 456 -29.66 -4.11 23.95
CA ARG A 456 -29.74 -4.97 25.14
C ARG A 456 -28.33 -5.46 25.48
N ILE A 457 -28.19 -6.02 26.68
CA ILE A 457 -26.95 -6.67 27.11
C ILE A 457 -27.09 -8.16 26.84
N TYR A 458 -26.31 -8.67 25.88
CA TYR A 458 -26.28 -10.08 25.52
C TYR A 458 -25.18 -10.77 26.31
N GLU A 459 -25.60 -11.62 27.24
CA GLU A 459 -24.72 -12.44 28.07
C GLU A 459 -24.32 -13.70 27.31
N ILE A 460 -23.02 -14.00 27.34
CA ILE A 460 -22.50 -15.31 26.97
C ILE A 460 -22.10 -16.06 28.24
N SER A 461 -22.46 -17.34 28.30
CA SER A 461 -22.21 -18.21 29.44
C SER A 461 -21.75 -19.59 28.98
N ARG A 462 -20.64 -20.09 29.51
CA ARG A 462 -20.15 -21.45 29.25
C ARG A 462 -21.12 -22.51 29.77
N VAL A 463 -21.49 -23.47 28.93
CA VAL A 463 -22.39 -24.57 29.26
C VAL A 463 -21.67 -25.62 30.10
N THR A 464 -22.31 -26.12 31.16
CA THR A 464 -21.67 -27.04 32.14
C THR A 464 -22.04 -28.51 31.96
N ASN A 465 -23.05 -28.82 31.15
CA ASN A 465 -23.56 -30.17 30.95
C ASN A 465 -23.76 -30.46 29.46
N PRO A 466 -23.61 -31.74 29.03
CA PRO A 466 -23.85 -32.10 27.64
C PRO A 466 -25.31 -31.83 27.25
N TRP A 467 -25.50 -31.46 25.98
CA TRP A 467 -26.79 -31.27 25.35
C TRP A 467 -26.70 -31.79 23.92
N ASN A 468 -27.85 -31.91 23.25
CA ASN A 468 -27.91 -32.37 21.87
C ASN A 468 -28.86 -31.49 21.06
N GLU A 469 -28.38 -31.05 19.90
CA GLU A 469 -29.03 -30.10 18.99
C GLU A 469 -30.49 -30.48 18.68
N LEU A 470 -30.76 -31.77 18.44
CA LEU A 470 -32.06 -32.27 17.97
C LEU A 470 -33.06 -32.56 19.11
N THR A 471 -32.65 -32.42 20.37
CA THR A 471 -33.49 -32.80 21.53
C THR A 471 -33.54 -31.74 22.63
N ILE A 472 -32.73 -30.68 22.53
CA ILE A 472 -32.77 -29.58 23.48
C ILE A 472 -34.10 -28.80 23.36
N THR A 473 -34.68 -28.49 24.51
CA THR A 473 -35.93 -27.73 24.67
C THR A 473 -35.77 -26.77 25.84
N TRP A 474 -36.72 -25.85 26.05
CA TRP A 474 -36.68 -24.96 27.22
C TRP A 474 -36.64 -25.74 28.54
N GLY A 475 -37.37 -26.86 28.63
CA GLY A 475 -37.42 -27.71 29.82
C GLY A 475 -36.19 -28.60 30.04
N SER A 476 -35.41 -28.87 28.98
CA SER A 476 -34.22 -29.74 29.02
C SER A 476 -32.89 -29.00 28.88
N GLN A 477 -32.90 -27.66 28.84
CA GLN A 477 -31.70 -26.86 28.66
C GLN A 477 -30.67 -27.08 29.80
N PRO A 478 -29.36 -27.16 29.49
CA PRO A 478 -28.33 -27.36 30.49
C PRO A 478 -28.05 -26.08 31.30
N GLY A 479 -27.38 -26.25 32.45
CA GLY A 479 -26.83 -25.14 33.21
C GLY A 479 -25.70 -24.42 32.45
N ALA A 480 -25.50 -23.14 32.75
CA ALA A 480 -24.42 -22.34 32.19
C ALA A 480 -23.84 -21.39 33.25
N VAL A 481 -22.56 -21.05 33.11
CA VAL A 481 -21.80 -20.17 33.99
C VAL A 481 -21.38 -18.94 33.21
N PHE A 482 -21.54 -17.76 33.81
CA PHE A 482 -21.23 -16.48 33.18
C PHE A 482 -19.78 -16.42 32.67
N THR A 483 -19.62 -15.97 31.42
CA THR A 483 -18.32 -15.72 30.77
C THR A 483 -18.13 -14.23 30.49
N GLY A 484 -19.13 -13.57 29.87
CA GLY A 484 -19.00 -12.16 29.45
C GLY A 484 -20.30 -11.57 28.89
N VAL A 485 -20.22 -10.33 28.39
CA VAL A 485 -21.37 -9.60 27.82
C VAL A 485 -21.00 -8.80 26.57
N GLN A 486 -22.01 -8.49 25.75
CA GLN A 486 -21.92 -7.54 24.63
C GLN A 486 -23.14 -6.64 24.52
N THR A 487 -22.94 -5.42 24.01
CA THR A 487 -24.00 -4.40 23.81
C THR A 487 -23.98 -3.76 22.43
N SER A 488 -23.06 -4.16 21.55
CA SER A 488 -22.82 -3.56 20.24
C SER A 488 -23.48 -4.36 19.11
N ASN A 489 -23.59 -3.75 17.92
CA ASN A 489 -24.05 -4.44 16.70
C ASN A 489 -23.07 -5.54 16.24
N VAL A 490 -21.80 -5.43 16.65
CA VAL A 490 -20.76 -6.43 16.42
C VAL A 490 -20.86 -7.45 17.56
N MET A 491 -21.52 -8.56 17.28
CA MET A 491 -21.88 -9.58 18.27
C MET A 491 -20.72 -10.56 18.45
N GLU A 492 -19.68 -10.06 19.13
CA GLU A 492 -18.41 -10.74 19.36
C GLU A 492 -18.08 -10.80 20.85
N TRP A 493 -17.95 -11.99 21.42
CA TRP A 493 -17.62 -12.16 22.84
C TRP A 493 -16.21 -12.70 23.01
N ASP A 494 -15.47 -12.14 23.97
CA ASP A 494 -14.21 -12.71 24.44
C ASP A 494 -14.50 -13.96 25.28
N VAL A 495 -14.04 -15.11 24.78
CA VAL A 495 -14.17 -16.42 25.42
C VAL A 495 -12.80 -17.04 25.72
N THR A 496 -11.74 -16.21 25.76
CA THR A 496 -10.33 -16.65 25.90
C THR A 496 -10.13 -17.57 27.09
N ALA A 497 -10.63 -17.18 28.26
CA ALA A 497 -10.48 -17.97 29.49
C ALA A 497 -11.17 -19.35 29.41
N ASP A 498 -12.35 -19.43 28.78
CA ASP A 498 -13.05 -20.70 28.60
C ASP A 498 -12.30 -21.63 27.66
N VAL A 499 -11.80 -21.10 26.53
CA VAL A 499 -11.03 -21.87 25.54
C VAL A 499 -9.71 -22.36 26.13
N GLN A 500 -8.99 -21.54 26.89
CA GLN A 500 -7.80 -21.96 27.64
C GLN A 500 -8.13 -23.09 28.62
N ASN A 501 -9.27 -23.01 29.33
CA ASN A 501 -9.71 -24.07 30.25
C ASN A 501 -10.08 -25.37 29.52
N PHE A 502 -10.62 -25.28 28.30
CA PHE A 502 -10.90 -26.46 27.48
C PHE A 502 -9.62 -27.18 27.07
N TYR A 503 -8.59 -26.45 26.62
CA TYR A 503 -7.29 -27.04 26.31
C TYR A 503 -6.55 -27.59 27.54
N SER A 504 -6.83 -27.07 28.75
CA SER A 504 -6.29 -27.60 30.00
C SER A 504 -7.07 -28.79 30.59
N GLY A 505 -8.10 -29.29 29.89
CA GLY A 505 -8.80 -30.52 30.22
C GLY A 505 -10.24 -30.35 30.74
N THR A 506 -10.79 -29.13 30.76
CA THR A 506 -12.22 -28.92 31.06
C THR A 506 -13.07 -29.43 29.90
N PRO A 507 -14.16 -30.20 30.14
CA PRO A 507 -15.06 -30.62 29.07
C PRO A 507 -15.70 -29.43 28.34
N ASN A 508 -15.67 -29.46 27.00
CA ASN A 508 -16.27 -28.44 26.14
C ASN A 508 -17.70 -28.83 25.72
N TYR A 509 -18.69 -28.12 26.26
CA TYR A 509 -20.10 -28.22 25.87
C TYR A 509 -20.63 -26.96 25.18
N GLY A 510 -19.74 -26.04 24.78
CA GLY A 510 -20.11 -24.79 24.13
C GLY A 510 -20.63 -23.70 25.07
N TRP A 511 -21.38 -22.76 24.50
CA TRP A 511 -21.87 -21.56 25.17
C TRP A 511 -23.36 -21.34 24.96
N ARG A 512 -23.97 -20.67 25.94
CA ARG A 512 -25.32 -20.14 25.90
C ARG A 512 -25.26 -18.62 25.73
N ILE A 513 -26.02 -18.08 24.78
CA ILE A 513 -26.25 -16.65 24.62
C ILE A 513 -27.69 -16.34 25.06
N SER A 514 -27.85 -15.35 25.93
CA SER A 514 -29.14 -14.92 26.48
C SER A 514 -29.14 -13.41 26.73
N ASP A 515 -30.32 -12.81 26.85
CA ASP A 515 -30.42 -11.46 27.38
C ASP A 515 -30.05 -11.48 28.88
N GLN A 516 -29.18 -10.58 29.33
CA GLN A 516 -28.77 -10.52 30.74
C GLN A 516 -29.96 -10.16 31.67
N SER A 517 -30.97 -9.45 31.15
CA SER A 517 -32.17 -9.02 31.87
C SER A 517 -33.43 -9.54 31.17
N GLU A 518 -33.71 -10.82 31.39
CA GLU A 518 -34.91 -11.48 30.84
C GLU A 518 -36.23 -10.96 31.42
N ASN A 519 -37.35 -11.33 30.77
CA ASN A 519 -38.73 -10.95 31.11
C ASN A 519 -39.05 -9.46 30.96
N SER A 520 -38.50 -8.82 29.92
CA SER A 520 -38.89 -7.46 29.55
C SER A 520 -40.40 -7.38 29.26
N LEU A 521 -41.02 -6.26 29.68
CA LEU A 521 -42.41 -5.95 29.33
C LEU A 521 -42.57 -5.56 27.85
N ILE A 522 -41.48 -5.11 27.22
CA ILE A 522 -41.40 -4.80 25.79
C ILE A 522 -40.66 -5.95 25.11
N LEU A 523 -41.15 -6.39 23.96
CA LEU A 523 -40.48 -7.41 23.16
C LEU A 523 -39.16 -6.87 22.61
N TYR A 524 -38.06 -7.51 23.02
CA TYR A 524 -36.76 -7.35 22.38
C TYR A 524 -36.33 -8.69 21.83
N GLU A 525 -36.07 -8.77 20.53
CA GLU A 525 -35.63 -9.99 19.87
C GLU A 525 -34.55 -9.67 18.84
N THR A 526 -33.44 -10.41 18.93
CA THR A 526 -32.38 -10.40 17.94
C THR A 526 -32.20 -11.80 17.40
N VAL A 527 -32.14 -11.88 16.08
CA VAL A 527 -32.03 -13.10 15.31
C VAL A 527 -30.62 -13.18 14.74
N PHE A 528 -29.97 -14.34 14.86
CA PHE A 528 -28.63 -14.60 14.34
C PHE A 528 -28.66 -15.71 13.30
N GLY A 529 -27.65 -15.79 12.43
CA GLY A 529 -27.50 -16.94 11.55
C GLY A 529 -27.15 -18.21 12.32
N SER A 530 -27.81 -19.32 11.98
CA SER A 530 -27.46 -20.66 12.49
C SER A 530 -26.40 -21.33 11.62
N ARG A 531 -26.01 -22.56 11.97
CA ARG A 531 -25.16 -23.45 11.18
C ARG A 531 -25.73 -23.75 9.79
N GLU A 532 -27.05 -23.74 9.63
CA GLU A 532 -27.75 -23.88 8.34
C GLU A 532 -27.81 -22.57 7.53
N SER A 533 -27.41 -21.44 8.10
CA SER A 533 -27.36 -20.14 7.41
C SER A 533 -26.10 -19.97 6.54
N PHE A 534 -26.13 -18.98 5.65
CA PHE A 534 -24.95 -18.46 4.95
C PHE A 534 -24.01 -17.67 5.88
N THR A 535 -24.51 -17.17 7.01
CA THR A 535 -23.75 -16.44 8.03
C THR A 535 -23.61 -17.28 9.30
N ARG A 536 -22.74 -18.29 9.25
CA ARG A 536 -22.59 -19.29 10.32
C ARG A 536 -21.89 -18.72 11.56
N PRO A 537 -22.19 -19.23 12.77
CA PRO A 537 -21.42 -18.93 13.98
C PRO A 537 -19.94 -19.31 13.83
N GLN A 538 -19.05 -18.43 14.31
CA GLN A 538 -17.60 -18.62 14.23
C GLN A 538 -16.94 -18.53 15.60
N LEU A 539 -15.94 -19.38 15.83
CA LEU A 539 -14.98 -19.25 16.93
C LEU A 539 -13.60 -18.98 16.32
N ILE A 540 -13.03 -17.84 16.67
CA ILE A 540 -11.72 -17.38 16.20
C ILE A 540 -10.74 -17.56 17.35
N ILE A 541 -9.71 -18.37 17.18
CA ILE A 541 -8.69 -18.65 18.20
C ILE A 541 -7.36 -18.11 17.69
N GLU A 542 -6.78 -17.19 18.44
CA GLU A 542 -5.44 -16.64 18.24
C GLU A 542 -4.50 -17.29 19.29
N TYR A 543 -3.43 -17.94 18.86
CA TYR A 543 -2.44 -18.56 19.75
C TYR A 543 -1.01 -18.19 19.36
N THR A 544 -0.10 -18.29 20.32
CA THR A 544 1.35 -18.11 20.14
C THR A 544 2.11 -19.23 20.84
N TYR A 545 3.43 -19.17 20.90
CA TYR A 545 4.27 -20.15 21.61
C TYR A 545 4.92 -19.54 22.86
N ASP A 546 5.03 -20.30 23.96
CA ASP A 546 5.75 -19.87 25.17
C ASP A 546 7.26 -20.09 25.00
N CYS A 547 7.99 -19.04 24.62
CA CYS A 547 9.43 -19.05 24.54
C CYS A 547 10.00 -18.40 25.82
N ASN A 548 10.51 -19.19 26.77
CA ASN A 548 11.16 -18.65 27.98
C ASN A 548 12.38 -17.79 27.58
N TYR A 549 12.23 -16.48 27.64
CA TYR A 549 13.26 -15.48 27.29
C TYR A 549 14.34 -15.36 28.37
N LEU A 550 15.60 -15.58 27.98
CA LEU A 550 16.75 -14.93 28.62
C LEU A 550 17.45 -14.10 27.55
N VAL A 551 17.17 -12.80 27.53
CA VAL A 551 17.89 -11.83 26.73
C VAL A 551 19.25 -11.62 27.41
N GLU A 552 20.30 -12.22 26.86
CA GLU A 552 21.67 -11.80 27.15
C GLU A 552 22.24 -11.12 25.91
N THR A 553 22.57 -9.85 26.08
CA THR A 553 22.97 -8.92 25.02
C THR A 553 24.43 -9.12 24.65
N ILE A 554 24.70 -9.65 23.46
CA ILE A 554 26.01 -9.49 22.80
C ILE A 554 25.79 -8.98 21.37
N PRO A 555 26.20 -7.73 21.04
CA PRO A 555 26.10 -7.21 19.68
C PRO A 555 27.20 -7.84 18.82
N HIS A 556 26.83 -8.63 17.80
CA HIS A 556 27.81 -9.35 16.97
C HIS A 556 27.91 -8.87 15.52
N VAL A 557 26.96 -8.09 14.99
CA VAL A 557 27.06 -7.55 13.63
C VAL A 557 26.79 -6.05 13.65
N GLN A 558 27.74 -5.28 13.12
CA GLN A 558 27.62 -3.84 12.94
C GLN A 558 27.22 -3.56 11.48
N ASN A 559 26.46 -2.50 11.25
CA ASN A 559 26.21 -2.02 9.90
C ASN A 559 27.52 -1.45 9.33
N TRP A 560 27.92 -1.93 8.16
CA TRP A 560 29.19 -1.56 7.52
C TRP A 560 28.99 -1.22 6.06
N ILE A 561 29.85 -0.34 5.55
CA ILE A 561 30.06 -0.19 4.12
C ILE A 561 31.44 -0.78 3.81
N ASN A 562 31.46 -1.98 3.25
CA ASN A 562 32.71 -2.65 2.93
C ASN A 562 33.17 -2.30 1.52
N THR A 563 34.48 -2.39 1.26
CA THR A 563 35.04 -2.20 -0.07
C THR A 563 35.82 -3.43 -0.50
N PHE A 564 35.47 -3.92 -1.68
CA PHE A 564 36.16 -4.95 -2.40
C PHE A 564 36.75 -4.36 -3.68
N TYR A 565 37.69 -5.08 -4.27
CA TYR A 565 38.32 -4.68 -5.52
C TYR A 565 38.09 -5.79 -6.53
N ASP A 566 37.39 -5.48 -7.62
CA ASP A 566 37.13 -6.40 -8.72
C ASP A 566 37.40 -5.73 -10.07
N ASP A 567 37.95 -6.49 -11.01
CA ASP A 567 38.28 -6.03 -12.36
C ASP A 567 37.08 -6.30 -13.28
N VAL A 568 35.97 -5.60 -13.01
CA VAL A 568 34.66 -5.95 -13.58
C VAL A 568 34.61 -5.68 -15.09
N ASN A 569 35.36 -4.70 -15.56
CA ASN A 569 35.48 -4.39 -16.99
C ASN A 569 36.60 -5.20 -17.68
N ASN A 570 37.36 -5.99 -16.92
CA ASN A 570 38.46 -6.83 -17.35
C ASN A 570 39.57 -6.03 -18.08
N ASP A 571 39.84 -4.80 -17.63
CA ASP A 571 40.90 -3.91 -18.13
C ASP A 571 42.24 -4.12 -17.41
N GLY A 572 42.26 -4.95 -16.36
CA GLY A 572 43.44 -5.27 -15.56
C GLY A 572 43.65 -4.35 -14.36
N ILE A 573 42.73 -3.41 -14.10
CA ILE A 573 42.73 -2.48 -12.98
C ILE A 573 41.55 -2.84 -12.06
N PRO A 574 41.81 -3.26 -10.81
CA PRO A 574 40.73 -3.53 -9.88
C PRO A 574 39.97 -2.24 -9.50
N ASP A 575 38.68 -2.21 -9.78
CA ASP A 575 37.76 -1.13 -9.43
C ASP A 575 37.22 -1.32 -8.00
N PRO A 576 37.01 -0.23 -7.24
CA PRO A 576 36.37 -0.33 -5.93
C PRO A 576 34.87 -0.63 -6.09
N VAL A 577 34.45 -1.75 -5.51
CA VAL A 577 33.06 -2.18 -5.42
C VAL A 577 32.66 -2.16 -3.95
N TYR A 578 31.49 -1.62 -3.65
CA TYR A 578 31.01 -1.43 -2.29
C TYR A 578 29.86 -2.37 -1.96
N GLU A 579 29.82 -2.77 -0.70
CA GLU A 579 28.77 -3.61 -0.14
C GLU A 579 28.16 -2.86 1.04
N ILE A 580 26.83 -2.80 1.11
CA ILE A 580 26.12 -2.15 2.22
C ILE A 580 25.43 -3.23 3.05
N ASP A 581 25.90 -3.40 4.28
CA ASP A 581 25.33 -4.35 5.24
C ASP A 581 24.38 -3.65 6.21
N ILE A 582 23.11 -4.07 6.17
CA ILE A 582 22.08 -3.65 7.12
C ILE A 582 21.72 -4.83 8.00
N SER A 583 22.45 -4.93 9.11
CA SER A 583 22.28 -5.97 10.13
C SER A 583 21.15 -5.64 11.10
N LEU A 584 20.45 -6.69 11.56
CA LEU A 584 19.61 -6.59 12.75
C LEU A 584 20.49 -6.70 14.00
N CYS A 585 20.26 -5.81 14.98
CA CYS A 585 21.24 -5.59 16.05
C CYS A 585 21.33 -6.67 17.13
N GLU A 586 20.63 -7.80 17.02
CA GLU A 586 20.65 -8.84 18.05
C GLU A 586 20.53 -10.22 17.40
N PRO A 587 21.46 -11.16 17.66
CA PRO A 587 21.24 -12.56 17.31
C PRO A 587 20.12 -13.14 18.17
N ILE A 588 19.25 -13.93 17.56
CA ILE A 588 18.10 -14.55 18.23
C ILE A 588 18.54 -15.90 18.80
N ARG A 589 18.63 -15.96 20.13
CA ARG A 589 18.74 -17.22 20.89
C ARG A 589 17.38 -17.88 21.01
N THR A 590 17.22 -19.09 20.48
CA THR A 590 15.92 -19.77 20.58
C THR A 590 16.03 -21.30 20.64
N VAL A 591 15.04 -21.89 21.32
CA VAL A 591 14.76 -23.34 21.38
C VAL A 591 13.33 -23.62 20.92
N CYS A 592 12.71 -22.67 20.21
CA CYS A 592 11.31 -22.72 19.80
C CYS A 592 11.16 -23.30 18.39
N THR A 593 10.26 -24.27 18.26
CA THR A 593 9.84 -24.91 17.02
C THR A 593 8.31 -25.03 17.01
N PRO A 594 7.58 -24.42 16.06
CA PRO A 594 8.08 -23.48 15.03
C PRO A 594 8.47 -22.11 15.61
N LEU A 595 9.19 -21.34 14.82
CA LEU A 595 9.59 -19.96 15.10
C LEU A 595 9.28 -19.11 13.88
N PHE A 596 8.67 -17.95 14.08
CA PHE A 596 8.45 -16.98 13.02
C PHE A 596 9.26 -15.72 13.29
N PHE A 597 9.87 -15.18 12.24
CA PHE A 597 10.74 -14.02 12.30
C PHE A 597 10.35 -12.99 11.24
N GLU A 598 10.37 -11.73 11.63
CA GLU A 598 10.04 -10.59 10.79
C GLU A 598 11.31 -9.79 10.51
N GLY A 599 11.63 -9.63 9.23
CA GLY A 599 12.72 -8.78 8.78
C GLY A 599 12.42 -7.29 9.01
N PRO A 600 13.44 -6.42 8.92
CA PRO A 600 13.28 -4.99 9.15
C PRO A 600 12.19 -4.36 8.25
N ASN A 601 11.36 -3.49 8.83
CA ASN A 601 10.23 -2.82 8.17
C ASN A 601 9.21 -3.76 7.50
N TYR A 602 9.09 -5.01 7.97
CA TYR A 602 8.24 -6.05 7.37
C TYR A 602 8.64 -6.35 5.91
N TYR A 603 9.91 -6.12 5.56
CA TYR A 603 10.39 -6.26 4.19
C TYR A 603 10.44 -7.73 3.73
N TYR A 604 10.75 -8.65 4.64
CA TYR A 604 10.73 -10.09 4.42
C TYR A 604 10.41 -10.82 5.73
N PHE A 605 10.14 -12.12 5.64
CA PHE A 605 9.79 -12.98 6.77
C PHE A 605 10.54 -14.30 6.69
N VAL A 606 10.80 -14.92 7.85
CA VAL A 606 11.42 -16.24 7.95
C VAL A 606 10.59 -17.12 8.87
N ASP A 607 10.16 -18.27 8.37
CA ASP A 607 9.36 -19.26 9.10
C ASP A 607 10.18 -20.54 9.30
N PHE A 608 10.49 -20.87 10.54
CA PHE A 608 11.21 -22.07 10.93
C PHE A 608 10.22 -23.10 11.50
N TRP A 609 10.19 -24.32 10.98
CA TRP A 609 9.41 -25.40 11.60
C TRP A 609 10.27 -26.44 12.32
N ASN A 610 11.59 -26.38 12.14
CA ASN A 610 12.55 -27.21 12.84
C ASN A 610 13.81 -26.40 13.18
N THR A 611 14.18 -26.32 14.45
CA THR A 611 15.40 -25.65 14.95
C THR A 611 16.28 -26.64 15.72
N SER A 612 16.41 -27.87 15.20
CA SER A 612 17.25 -28.92 15.80
C SER A 612 18.73 -28.66 15.57
N PHE A 613 19.51 -28.60 16.64
CA PHE A 613 20.96 -28.49 16.56
C PHE A 613 21.62 -29.77 16.00
N GLU A 614 21.03 -30.95 16.27
CA GLU A 614 21.60 -32.25 15.86
C GLU A 614 21.23 -32.62 14.41
N ASP A 615 19.99 -32.36 14.00
CA ASP A 615 19.46 -32.78 12.70
C ASP A 615 19.61 -31.70 11.62
N GLY A 616 19.78 -30.43 12.04
CA GLY A 616 19.77 -29.25 11.17
C GLY A 616 18.46 -28.47 11.27
N VAL A 617 18.51 -27.23 10.80
CA VAL A 617 17.41 -26.27 10.82
C VAL A 617 16.66 -26.30 9.50
N ASP A 618 15.33 -26.30 9.57
CA ASP A 618 14.45 -26.19 8.41
C ASP A 618 13.66 -24.88 8.50
N PHE A 619 13.71 -24.10 7.43
CA PHE A 619 13.05 -22.80 7.37
C PHE A 619 12.71 -22.37 5.96
N ALA A 620 11.80 -21.41 5.87
CA ALA A 620 11.40 -20.77 4.64
C ALA A 620 11.56 -19.26 4.77
N VAL A 621 12.10 -18.62 3.74
CA VAL A 621 12.16 -17.16 3.64
C VAL A 621 11.18 -16.72 2.58
N TYR A 622 10.37 -15.72 2.89
CA TYR A 622 9.41 -15.20 1.93
C TYR A 622 9.27 -13.69 2.01
N GLN A 623 8.92 -13.11 0.87
CA GLN A 623 8.64 -11.68 0.72
C GLN A 623 7.31 -11.51 -0.01
N THR A 624 6.57 -10.48 0.40
CA THR A 624 5.26 -10.15 -0.14
C THR A 624 5.40 -9.16 -1.29
N GLU A 625 4.94 -9.54 -2.48
CA GLU A 625 4.83 -8.65 -3.64
C GLU A 625 3.37 -8.19 -3.80
N ARG A 626 3.15 -6.88 -4.01
CA ARG A 626 1.82 -6.38 -4.39
C ARG A 626 1.59 -6.59 -5.88
N VAL A 627 0.86 -7.65 -6.23
CA VAL A 627 0.63 -8.09 -7.61
C VAL A 627 -0.53 -7.34 -8.28
N GLY A 628 -1.36 -6.63 -7.52
CA GLY A 628 -2.41 -5.78 -8.11
C GLY A 628 -3.39 -5.23 -7.09
N SER A 629 -4.44 -4.55 -7.57
CA SER A 629 -5.58 -4.14 -6.76
C SER A 629 -6.88 -4.46 -7.50
N TYR A 630 -7.86 -5.07 -6.82
CA TYR A 630 -9.23 -5.24 -7.38
C TYR A 630 -10.23 -4.41 -6.60
N THR A 631 -11.33 -3.99 -7.21
CA THR A 631 -12.19 -2.97 -6.64
C THR A 631 -13.58 -3.51 -6.15
N VAL A 632 -13.95 -3.49 -4.84
CA VAL A 632 -15.33 -3.74 -4.29
C VAL A 632 -15.92 -2.71 -3.26
N GLU A 633 -16.66 -1.67 -3.65
CA GLU A 633 -17.47 -0.79 -2.74
C GLU A 633 -18.95 -1.17 -2.86
N GLU A 634 -19.57 -1.72 -1.81
CA GLU A 634 -20.99 -2.05 -1.85
C GLU A 634 -21.82 -0.92 -1.21
N VAL A 635 -22.43 -0.04 -2.02
CA VAL A 635 -23.51 0.83 -1.51
C VAL A 635 -24.80 0.01 -1.62
N LYS A 636 -25.19 -0.65 -0.53
CA LYS A 636 -26.38 -1.51 -0.53
C LYS A 636 -27.64 -0.65 -0.41
N ILE A 637 -28.28 -0.34 -1.53
CA ILE A 637 -29.66 0.19 -1.52
C ILE A 637 -30.60 -0.96 -1.15
N THR A 638 -31.37 -0.81 -0.07
CA THR A 638 -32.32 -1.86 0.31
C THR A 638 -33.58 -1.77 -0.55
N VAL A 639 -34.12 -2.92 -0.97
CA VAL A 639 -35.29 -3.02 -1.87
C VAL A 639 -36.50 -2.20 -1.37
N TRP A 640 -36.67 -2.09 -0.06
CA TRP A 640 -37.80 -1.37 0.55
C TRP A 640 -37.65 0.16 0.56
N GLU A 641 -36.44 0.70 0.39
CA GLU A 641 -36.21 2.15 0.26
C GLU A 641 -36.53 2.67 -1.15
N LEU A 642 -36.59 1.76 -2.13
CA LEU A 642 -36.88 2.08 -3.53
C LEU A 642 -38.36 2.04 -3.86
N ILE A 643 -39.19 1.26 -3.16
CA ILE A 643 -40.60 1.03 -3.54
C ILE A 643 -41.53 1.83 -2.63
N LYS A 644 -42.44 2.59 -3.24
CA LYS A 644 -43.52 3.32 -2.56
C LYS A 644 -44.86 3.11 -3.27
N LEU A 645 -45.95 3.19 -2.51
CA LEU A 645 -47.28 3.28 -3.10
C LEU A 645 -47.54 4.70 -3.63
N ASP A 646 -48.42 4.83 -4.63
CA ASP A 646 -48.76 6.12 -5.24
C ASP A 646 -49.43 7.10 -4.26
N CYS A 647 -50.07 6.60 -3.21
CA CYS A 647 -50.62 7.36 -2.09
C CYS A 647 -49.58 7.77 -1.01
N GLU A 648 -48.38 7.19 -1.03
CA GLU A 648 -47.30 7.43 -0.06
C GLU A 648 -46.28 8.50 -0.53
N ILE A 649 -46.46 9.04 -1.74
CA ILE A 649 -45.58 10.05 -2.32
C ILE A 649 -45.77 11.40 -1.62
N THR A 650 -44.66 11.98 -1.18
CA THR A 650 -44.60 13.25 -0.44
C THR A 650 -43.70 14.28 -1.13
N GLU A 651 -43.69 15.53 -0.66
CA GLU A 651 -42.86 16.60 -1.27
C GLU A 651 -41.35 16.30 -1.21
N SER A 652 -40.87 15.51 -0.23
CA SER A 652 -39.47 15.10 -0.17
C SER A 652 -39.07 14.12 -1.28
N ASP A 653 -40.04 13.44 -1.88
CA ASP A 653 -39.80 12.47 -2.95
C ASP A 653 -39.57 13.13 -4.32
N HIS A 654 -39.79 14.44 -4.40
CA HIS A 654 -39.58 15.23 -5.62
C HIS A 654 -38.09 15.34 -6.01
N GLU A 655 -37.17 15.05 -5.08
CA GLU A 655 -35.71 15.02 -5.34
C GLU A 655 -35.28 13.80 -6.19
N TYR A 656 -36.11 12.76 -6.26
CA TYR A 656 -35.81 11.52 -6.99
C TYR A 656 -36.53 11.46 -8.35
N ASN A 657 -35.93 10.74 -9.30
CA ASN A 657 -36.61 10.33 -10.53
C ASN A 657 -37.66 9.25 -10.24
N TRP A 658 -38.78 9.24 -10.95
CA TRP A 658 -39.89 8.33 -10.63
C TRP A 658 -40.06 7.27 -11.70
N ILE A 659 -40.23 6.02 -11.28
CA ILE A 659 -40.63 4.91 -12.14
C ILE A 659 -42.07 4.57 -11.78
N LEU A 660 -43.02 5.01 -12.61
CA LEU A 660 -44.44 4.76 -12.41
C LEU A 660 -44.82 3.42 -13.05
N ILE A 661 -45.24 2.45 -12.24
CA ILE A 661 -45.65 1.14 -12.72
C ILE A 661 -47.17 1.10 -12.89
N GLY A 662 -47.61 0.73 -14.09
CA GLY A 662 -49.03 0.52 -14.43
C GLY A 662 -49.65 1.67 -15.22
N GLY A 663 -50.73 1.37 -15.95
CA GLY A 663 -51.48 2.36 -16.73
C GLY A 663 -52.43 3.23 -15.89
N MET A 664 -53.24 4.05 -16.55
CA MET A 664 -54.12 5.05 -15.91
C MET A 664 -55.16 4.51 -14.90
N GLN A 665 -55.45 3.20 -14.90
CA GLN A 665 -56.36 2.58 -13.93
C GLN A 665 -55.63 2.00 -12.71
N ALA A 666 -54.32 1.78 -12.84
CA ALA A 666 -53.49 1.19 -11.80
C ALA A 666 -52.74 2.26 -11.01
N ASN A 667 -52.23 3.31 -11.65
CA ASN A 667 -51.42 4.34 -11.02
C ASN A 667 -52.05 5.73 -11.17
N THR A 668 -52.35 6.39 -10.05
CA THR A 668 -53.02 7.70 -10.03
C THR A 668 -52.17 8.83 -10.61
N TRP A 669 -50.84 8.73 -10.58
CA TRP A 669 -49.95 9.71 -11.22
C TRP A 669 -49.93 9.55 -12.73
N VAL A 670 -50.02 8.33 -13.25
CA VAL A 670 -50.19 8.09 -14.69
C VAL A 670 -51.55 8.61 -15.18
N GLN A 671 -52.60 8.49 -14.37
CA GLN A 671 -53.89 9.11 -14.67
C GLN A 671 -53.78 10.63 -14.80
N LYS A 672 -53.05 11.31 -13.90
CA LYS A 672 -52.82 12.76 -13.99
C LYS A 672 -52.09 13.17 -15.27
N LEU A 673 -51.14 12.36 -15.76
CA LEU A 673 -50.48 12.60 -17.05
C LEU A 673 -51.47 12.55 -18.22
N VAL A 674 -52.38 11.58 -18.18
CA VAL A 674 -53.44 11.43 -19.20
C VAL A 674 -54.40 12.62 -19.16
N ASP A 675 -54.87 13.01 -17.98
CA ASP A 675 -55.80 14.13 -17.81
C ASP A 675 -55.17 15.46 -18.24
N ALA A 676 -53.88 15.65 -17.95
CA ALA A 676 -53.09 16.82 -18.35
C ALA A 676 -52.68 16.81 -19.83
N HIS A 677 -52.96 15.73 -20.58
CA HIS A 677 -52.56 15.54 -21.97
C HIS A 677 -51.03 15.65 -22.19
N THR A 678 -50.24 15.28 -21.18
CA THR A 678 -48.77 15.35 -21.23
C THR A 678 -48.21 14.20 -22.08
N MET A 679 -47.53 14.54 -23.17
CA MET A 679 -46.93 13.54 -24.07
C MET A 679 -45.56 13.08 -23.56
N PRO A 680 -45.15 11.83 -23.83
CA PRO A 680 -43.78 11.38 -23.60
C PRO A 680 -42.80 12.08 -24.55
N ASP A 681 -41.52 12.05 -24.18
CA ASP A 681 -40.45 12.76 -24.88
C ASP A 681 -40.23 12.24 -26.33
N ASP A 682 -40.65 11.01 -26.62
CA ASP A 682 -40.58 10.40 -27.96
C ASP A 682 -41.72 10.83 -28.91
N GLY A 683 -42.65 11.67 -28.44
CA GLY A 683 -43.79 12.17 -29.22
C GLY A 683 -44.94 11.16 -29.39
N SER A 684 -44.90 10.04 -28.69
CA SER A 684 -45.98 9.04 -28.74
C SER A 684 -47.29 9.55 -28.12
N PRO A 685 -48.45 8.95 -28.45
CA PRO A 685 -49.72 9.34 -27.83
C PRO A 685 -49.68 9.16 -26.31
N VAL A 686 -50.36 10.04 -25.57
CA VAL A 686 -50.41 10.02 -24.08
C VAL A 686 -50.89 8.66 -23.53
N THR A 687 -51.74 7.95 -24.28
CA THR A 687 -52.28 6.63 -23.93
C THR A 687 -51.62 5.48 -24.70
N TRP A 688 -50.35 5.62 -25.09
CA TRP A 688 -49.59 4.62 -25.86
C TRP A 688 -49.69 3.20 -25.26
N PHE A 689 -49.70 3.10 -23.93
CA PHE A 689 -49.82 1.85 -23.18
C PHE A 689 -51.15 1.08 -23.40
N THR A 690 -52.12 1.69 -24.09
CA THR A 690 -53.37 1.00 -24.50
C THR A 690 -53.17 0.15 -25.77
N LYS A 691 -52.10 0.40 -26.53
CA LYS A 691 -51.78 -0.27 -27.81
C LYS A 691 -50.42 -0.93 -27.82
N GLU A 692 -49.48 -0.39 -27.05
CA GLU A 692 -48.09 -0.82 -26.96
C GLU A 692 -47.76 -1.26 -25.52
N THR A 693 -46.71 -2.06 -25.38
CA THR A 693 -46.18 -2.52 -24.09
C THR A 693 -44.71 -2.13 -24.04
N GLY A 694 -44.28 -1.51 -22.95
CA GLY A 694 -42.91 -1.05 -22.79
C GLY A 694 -42.82 0.07 -21.77
N TYR A 695 -41.84 0.95 -21.94
CA TYR A 695 -41.63 2.09 -21.06
C TYR A 695 -41.31 3.35 -21.87
N LYS A 696 -41.73 4.52 -21.36
CA LYS A 696 -41.47 5.83 -22.01
C LYS A 696 -41.10 6.91 -20.99
N MET A 697 -40.17 7.78 -21.38
CA MET A 697 -39.60 8.84 -20.55
C MET A 697 -40.37 10.16 -20.71
N TYR A 698 -40.43 10.92 -19.61
CA TYR A 698 -40.99 12.25 -19.51
C TYR A 698 -40.00 13.14 -18.75
N SER A 699 -39.52 14.20 -19.38
CA SER A 699 -38.39 14.97 -18.83
C SER A 699 -38.73 15.88 -17.64
N ASP A 700 -39.96 16.38 -17.52
CA ASP A 700 -40.46 17.13 -16.34
C ASP A 700 -42.00 17.32 -16.42
N PRO A 701 -42.79 16.24 -16.28
CA PRO A 701 -44.23 16.33 -16.54
C PRO A 701 -45.02 17.09 -15.48
N PHE A 702 -44.47 17.28 -14.28
CA PHE A 702 -45.14 17.89 -13.13
C PHE A 702 -44.50 19.21 -12.65
N GLY A 703 -43.39 19.65 -13.26
CA GLY A 703 -42.70 20.89 -12.90
C GLY A 703 -41.80 20.79 -11.67
N TYR A 704 -41.44 19.57 -11.26
CA TYR A 704 -40.56 19.30 -10.11
C TYR A 704 -39.10 19.14 -10.50
N ARG A 705 -38.78 19.25 -11.80
CA ARG A 705 -37.42 19.03 -12.36
C ARG A 705 -36.89 17.61 -12.19
N ASN A 706 -37.77 16.66 -11.90
CA ASN A 706 -37.45 15.23 -11.88
C ASN A 706 -37.90 14.58 -13.20
N ARG A 707 -37.16 13.53 -13.61
CA ARG A 707 -37.54 12.74 -14.78
C ARG A 707 -38.46 11.60 -14.35
N VAL A 708 -39.46 11.30 -15.19
CA VAL A 708 -40.46 10.26 -14.91
C VAL A 708 -40.43 9.23 -16.02
N LEU A 709 -40.33 7.96 -15.64
CA LEU A 709 -40.41 6.80 -16.51
C LEU A 709 -41.73 6.09 -16.26
N VAL A 710 -42.58 5.97 -17.27
CA VAL A 710 -43.84 5.22 -17.16
C VAL A 710 -43.64 3.85 -17.77
N VAL A 711 -43.82 2.79 -16.97
CA VAL A 711 -43.71 1.39 -17.38
C VAL A 711 -45.11 0.77 -17.36
N ALA A 712 -45.67 0.50 -18.54
CA ALA A 712 -47.06 0.11 -18.65
C ALA A 712 -47.36 -0.72 -19.90
N GLY A 713 -48.38 -1.56 -19.80
CA GLY A 713 -48.99 -2.28 -20.91
C GLY A 713 -50.52 -2.32 -20.80
N ARG A 714 -51.15 -2.94 -21.80
CA ARG A 714 -52.62 -2.99 -21.90
C ARG A 714 -53.26 -3.82 -20.79
N THR A 715 -52.56 -4.84 -20.32
CA THR A 715 -52.99 -5.73 -19.23
C THR A 715 -51.91 -5.80 -18.14
N ALA A 716 -52.25 -6.32 -16.95
CA ALA A 716 -51.27 -6.53 -15.88
C ALA A 716 -50.09 -7.40 -16.35
N LYS A 717 -50.36 -8.46 -17.12
CA LYS A 717 -49.32 -9.31 -17.72
C LYS A 717 -48.43 -8.57 -18.72
N ASP A 718 -48.99 -7.63 -19.47
CA ASP A 718 -48.20 -6.79 -20.38
C ASP A 718 -47.31 -5.82 -19.59
N THR A 719 -47.82 -5.22 -18.51
CA THR A 719 -47.01 -4.38 -17.61
C THR A 719 -45.85 -5.18 -17.00
N GLN A 720 -46.05 -6.43 -16.61
CA GLN A 720 -44.98 -7.31 -16.11
C GLN A 720 -43.92 -7.58 -17.18
N ASN A 721 -44.34 -7.83 -18.43
CA ASN A 721 -43.40 -7.95 -19.55
C ASN A 721 -42.61 -6.66 -19.77
N ALA A 722 -43.25 -5.49 -19.65
CA ALA A 722 -42.58 -4.20 -19.76
C ALA A 722 -41.53 -3.96 -18.66
N ILE A 723 -41.80 -4.40 -17.42
CA ILE A 723 -40.82 -4.35 -16.32
C ILE A 723 -39.61 -5.23 -16.65
N ARG A 724 -39.84 -6.44 -17.17
CA ARG A 724 -38.74 -7.34 -17.55
C ARG A 724 -37.92 -6.81 -18.71
N MET A 725 -38.55 -6.17 -19.70
CA MET A 725 -37.84 -5.47 -20.77
C MET A 725 -36.94 -4.36 -20.22
N LEU A 726 -37.40 -3.60 -19.22
CA LEU A 726 -36.58 -2.58 -18.57
C LEU A 726 -35.39 -3.20 -17.82
N ILE A 727 -35.60 -4.31 -17.09
CA ILE A 727 -34.52 -5.04 -16.40
C ILE A 727 -33.50 -5.60 -17.38
N GLU A 728 -33.94 -6.15 -18.51
CA GLU A 728 -33.02 -6.65 -19.56
C GLU A 728 -32.19 -5.53 -20.15
N ASP A 729 -32.81 -4.40 -20.50
CA ASP A 729 -32.10 -3.23 -21.04
C ASP A 729 -31.15 -2.60 -20.01
N MET A 730 -31.42 -2.75 -18.70
CA MET A 730 -30.51 -2.33 -17.62
C MET A 730 -29.26 -3.21 -17.48
N LYS A 731 -29.27 -4.46 -17.97
CA LYS A 731 -28.09 -5.35 -17.90
C LYS A 731 -27.00 -4.99 -18.91
N ASP A 732 -27.36 -4.24 -19.94
CA ASP A 732 -26.45 -3.75 -20.98
C ASP A 732 -25.91 -2.33 -20.66
N ILE A 733 -26.23 -1.79 -19.47
CA ILE A 733 -25.78 -0.50 -18.92
C ILE A 733 -24.66 -0.73 -17.92
#